data_AF-A0A9E1ILN7-F1
#
_entry.id   AF-A0A9E1ILN7-F1
#
_cell.length_a   1.000
_cell.length_b   1.000
_cell.length_c   1.000
_cell.angle_alpha   90.00
_cell.angle_beta   90.00
_cell.angle_gamma   90.00
#
_symmetry.space_group_name_H-M   'P 1'
#
loop_
_entity.id
_entity.type
_entity.pdbx_description
1 polymer ?
#
loop_
_entity_poly.entity_id
_entity_poly.type
_entity_poly.pdbx_seq_one_letter_code
_entity_poly.pdbx_strand_id
1 'polypeptide(L)'
;DGGAIYVENSDLFLDEVEFKLNSATASGGAIYISNEYTAGYVGTYVDFERNTAADYGGAVYAENTAFEQDFGSLFKNITKDGTQPIGGGIAAFVSSVDLDGMSISENEANYGGALYLSTSTLTVSNSTLATNFADSDGGAIYIAYGDGLDLTQNTITDNSGYDGGALYWVGLDAVVGHNTFERNDAARYGGAAFGLASDQYLEGNEFFHNNASQQGGALFLEDAEASSMGFNNFCKNSVDNSIGGAMSFKAPLGQTDIYQSVFVENEAPIAGGAISVNSAQSDVIAWANNFLGNSTPAQQGSAFYAYDSDIGFHINIVTHSQFSNAIRLEGGTADLTYNVFWQNAGSDYSDSSGGSLDDSNEFMNPMLMDYSALSTDDTCDPIGNYRLKYASPLRDRGPDNHDLDGSVTDVGAFGAEPGVDYWFYDDDADGFIYLYDCDDDDYDVNPGATEVCDGKDNDCDFLIDDADNDLSATSYYPDVDGDSFGDIDGEEIIACQAPENYIDDDSDCDDETYAINPNASEICDGEDNNCDGETDDDDDDLDLDSAYDWYRDKDGDGYGNDNTATRACLPPDVDYIEDITGDCNDNNFDINPEAIEICDEDIDNNCDGLANDDDDDLDLTSAKRWYPDTDKDDFGDPNGEVIYACEKPKNYVSDNTDCDDTNTDINPEAIE
;
A
#
# COMPACT_ATOMS: atom_id res chain seq x y z
N ASP A 1 25.58 19.22 33.65
CA ASP A 1 25.55 18.69 32.28
C ASP A 1 24.88 17.34 32.26
N GLY A 2 24.11 17.04 31.22
CA GLY A 2 23.52 15.72 30.98
C GLY A 2 22.47 15.35 32.02
N GLY A 3 21.26 15.90 31.90
CA GLY A 3 20.20 15.68 32.90
C GLY A 3 19.79 14.21 33.08
N ALA A 4 19.98 13.39 32.04
CA ALA A 4 19.83 11.93 32.08
C ALA A 4 21.15 11.19 31.84
N ILE A 5 21.86 11.54 30.77
CA ILE A 5 23.08 10.85 30.33
C ILE A 5 24.21 11.87 30.17
N TYR A 6 25.37 11.52 30.72
CA TYR A 6 26.62 12.22 30.52
C TYR A 6 27.63 11.23 29.91
N VAL A 7 28.13 11.55 28.72
CA VAL A 7 29.12 10.77 27.97
C VAL A 7 30.36 11.61 27.74
N GLU A 8 31.52 11.01 28.06
CA GLU A 8 32.81 11.62 27.82
C GLU A 8 33.76 10.57 27.23
N ASN A 9 34.32 10.86 26.05
CA ASN A 9 35.26 9.98 25.35
C ASN A 9 34.72 8.56 25.10
N SER A 10 33.48 8.43 24.67
CA SER A 10 32.81 7.15 24.40
C SER A 10 31.69 7.28 23.38
N ASP A 11 31.37 6.19 22.70
CA ASP A 11 30.22 6.12 21.79
C ASP A 11 28.92 5.92 22.57
N LEU A 12 27.82 6.44 22.03
CA LEU A 12 26.47 6.25 22.57
C LEU A 12 25.53 5.76 21.46
N PHE A 13 24.91 4.61 21.70
CA PHE A 13 23.91 4.02 20.81
C PHE A 13 22.58 3.95 21.56
N LEU A 14 21.52 4.49 20.97
CA LEU A 14 20.18 4.48 21.53
C LEU A 14 19.18 4.04 20.47
N ASP A 15 18.24 3.20 20.87
CA ASP A 15 17.23 2.61 19.99
C ASP A 15 15.92 2.53 20.78
N GLU A 16 14.86 3.15 20.25
CA GLU A 16 13.53 3.23 20.87
C GLU A 16 13.56 3.79 22.31
N VAL A 17 14.14 4.98 22.48
CA VAL A 17 14.33 5.61 23.80
C VAL A 17 13.61 6.93 23.91
N GLU A 18 12.98 7.18 25.06
CA GLU A 18 12.31 8.45 25.34
C GLU A 18 12.95 9.19 26.53
N PHE A 19 13.36 10.44 26.28
CA PHE A 19 13.83 11.38 27.28
C PHE A 19 12.76 12.45 27.54
N LYS A 20 12.07 12.33 28.68
CA LYS A 20 11.03 13.26 29.11
C LYS A 20 11.41 14.04 30.35
N LEU A 21 11.17 15.35 30.31
CA LEU A 21 11.25 16.25 31.47
C LEU A 21 12.61 16.25 32.19
N ASN A 22 13.69 15.93 31.47
CA ASN A 22 15.03 16.02 32.02
C ASN A 22 15.48 17.49 32.11
N SER A 23 16.36 17.78 33.07
CA SER A 23 16.81 19.15 33.29
C SER A 23 18.27 19.19 33.69
N ALA A 24 19.03 20.09 33.05
CA ALA A 24 20.41 20.39 33.38
C ALA A 24 20.56 21.89 33.71
N THR A 25 21.35 22.21 34.73
CA THR A 25 21.64 23.61 35.10
C THR A 25 22.68 24.29 34.22
N ALA A 26 23.17 23.60 33.18
CA ALA A 26 24.20 24.08 32.26
C ALA A 26 23.90 23.53 30.85
N SER A 27 24.47 22.39 30.46
CA SER A 27 24.34 21.83 29.10
C SER A 27 23.61 20.49 29.04
N GLY A 28 22.92 20.22 27.93
CA GLY A 28 22.37 18.91 27.58
C GLY A 28 21.26 18.49 28.54
N GLY A 29 20.07 19.04 28.35
CA GLY A 29 18.95 18.82 29.28
C GLY A 29 18.62 17.34 29.46
N ALA A 30 18.77 16.53 28.42
CA ALA A 30 18.77 15.07 28.49
C ALA A 30 20.19 14.49 28.37
N ILE A 31 20.88 14.79 27.27
CA ILE A 31 22.16 14.17 26.92
C ILE A 31 23.24 15.24 26.81
N TYR A 32 24.37 14.97 27.47
CA TYR A 32 25.63 15.65 27.21
C TYR A 32 26.62 14.64 26.64
N ILE A 33 27.17 14.94 25.47
CA ILE A 33 28.24 14.15 24.85
C ILE A 33 29.39 15.08 24.44
N SER A 34 30.60 14.73 24.90
CA SER A 34 31.83 15.42 24.54
C SER A 34 32.95 14.40 24.36
N ASN A 35 33.62 14.40 23.21
CA ASN A 35 34.68 13.45 22.91
C ASN A 35 36.00 14.17 22.60
N GLU A 36 37.15 13.54 22.85
CA GLU A 36 38.48 14.04 22.45
C GLU A 36 38.88 13.55 21.04
N TYR A 37 38.14 12.56 20.50
CA TYR A 37 38.28 11.98 19.17
C TYR A 37 36.88 11.80 18.56
N THR A 38 36.75 11.59 17.25
CA THR A 38 35.47 11.34 16.55
C THR A 38 34.84 10.02 17.00
N ALA A 39 34.30 9.99 18.22
CA ALA A 39 33.38 8.99 18.73
C ALA A 39 31.96 9.45 18.43
N GLY A 40 31.09 8.51 18.08
CA GLY A 40 29.80 8.75 17.47
C GLY A 40 28.64 8.65 18.46
N TYR A 41 27.58 9.37 18.15
CA TYR A 41 26.24 9.13 18.64
C TYR A 41 25.40 8.61 17.48
N VAL A 42 24.68 7.50 17.69
CA VAL A 42 23.68 6.99 16.75
C VAL A 42 22.38 6.76 17.52
N GLY A 43 21.32 7.42 17.08
CA GLY A 43 19.97 7.27 17.62
C GLY A 43 18.98 6.83 16.55
N THR A 44 18.13 5.85 16.85
CA THR A 44 17.00 5.45 15.99
C THR A 44 15.73 5.45 16.85
N TYR A 45 14.68 6.16 16.41
CA TYR A 45 13.44 6.35 17.19
C TYR A 45 13.68 6.86 18.62
N VAL A 46 14.40 7.98 18.75
CA VAL A 46 14.76 8.56 20.06
C VAL A 46 14.08 9.90 20.30
N ASP A 47 13.08 9.89 21.18
CA ASP A 47 12.26 11.07 21.47
C ASP A 47 12.83 11.92 22.61
N PHE A 48 12.88 13.23 22.39
CA PHE A 48 13.23 14.24 23.39
C PHE A 48 12.08 15.21 23.59
N GLU A 49 11.33 15.01 24.67
CA GLU A 49 10.18 15.85 25.00
C GLU A 49 10.37 16.61 26.32
N ARG A 50 10.19 17.92 26.24
CA ARG A 50 10.16 18.88 27.36
C ARG A 50 11.42 18.82 28.23
N ASN A 51 12.57 18.53 27.63
CA ASN A 51 13.84 18.64 28.31
C ASN A 51 14.29 20.09 28.36
N THR A 52 15.08 20.43 29.39
CA THR A 52 15.50 21.79 29.65
C THR A 52 16.98 21.91 29.99
N ALA A 53 17.66 22.89 29.40
CA ALA A 53 19.01 23.28 29.78
C ALA A 53 19.07 24.79 30.04
N ALA A 54 20.02 25.21 30.86
CA ALA A 54 20.21 26.63 31.15
C ALA A 54 20.91 27.35 29.99
N ASP A 55 22.01 26.76 29.50
CA ASP A 55 22.90 27.39 28.54
C ASP A 55 22.86 26.70 27.17
N TYR A 56 23.10 25.39 27.07
CA TYR A 56 23.30 24.77 25.75
C TYR A 56 22.49 23.48 25.58
N GLY A 57 21.70 23.39 24.50
CA GLY A 57 21.08 22.14 24.09
C GLY A 57 19.99 21.67 25.05
N GLY A 58 18.75 22.07 24.81
CA GLY A 58 17.63 21.77 25.72
C GLY A 58 17.38 20.28 25.82
N ALA A 59 17.65 19.52 24.75
CA ALA A 59 17.78 18.07 24.79
C ALA A 59 19.25 17.64 24.81
N VAL A 60 20.01 18.03 23.79
CA VAL A 60 21.34 17.46 23.52
C VAL A 60 22.39 18.55 23.41
N TYR A 61 23.47 18.38 24.16
CA TYR A 61 24.72 19.07 23.90
C TYR A 61 25.72 18.08 23.27
N ALA A 62 26.28 18.46 22.12
CA ALA A 62 27.24 17.66 21.36
C ALA A 62 28.52 18.45 21.10
N GLU A 63 29.67 17.88 21.46
CA GLU A 63 30.98 18.49 21.20
C GLU A 63 31.99 17.46 20.69
N ASN A 64 32.65 17.80 19.57
CA ASN A 64 33.68 16.98 18.93
C ASN A 64 33.22 15.53 18.67
N THR A 65 32.01 15.38 18.13
CA THR A 65 31.33 14.10 17.90
C THR A 65 30.64 14.09 16.53
N ALA A 66 30.42 12.89 15.99
CA ALA A 66 29.47 12.68 14.90
C ALA A 66 28.12 12.32 15.53
N PHE A 67 27.11 13.17 15.33
CA PHE A 67 25.77 13.00 15.86
C PHE A 67 24.82 12.64 14.72
N GLU A 68 24.41 11.37 14.68
CA GLU A 68 23.51 10.83 13.66
C GLU A 68 22.18 10.42 14.32
N GLN A 69 21.07 10.86 13.73
CA GLN A 69 19.73 10.48 14.13
C GLN A 69 18.83 10.21 12.94
N ASP A 70 18.24 9.01 12.95
CA ASP A 70 17.43 8.51 11.85
C ASP A 70 16.03 8.11 12.34
N PHE A 71 15.04 8.36 11.48
CA PHE A 71 13.68 7.83 11.52
C PHE A 71 12.85 8.18 12.77
N GLY A 72 11.86 9.06 12.60
CA GLY A 72 10.69 9.16 13.48
C GLY A 72 10.94 9.78 14.86
N SER A 73 12.14 10.29 15.13
CA SER A 73 12.47 10.93 16.41
C SER A 73 11.87 12.33 16.54
N LEU A 74 11.35 12.63 17.74
CA LEU A 74 10.77 13.93 18.10
C LEU A 74 11.74 14.79 18.92
N PHE A 75 11.95 16.05 18.53
CA PHE A 75 12.59 17.07 19.37
C PHE A 75 11.62 18.20 19.73
N LYS A 76 11.29 18.32 21.02
CA LYS A 76 10.47 19.38 21.59
C LYS A 76 10.99 19.88 22.94
N ASN A 77 11.90 20.85 22.96
CA ASN A 77 12.74 21.16 24.12
C ASN A 77 13.03 22.65 24.27
N ILE A 78 13.48 23.06 25.46
CA ILE A 78 13.65 24.49 25.77
C ILE A 78 15.02 24.75 26.40
N THR A 79 15.76 25.72 25.86
CA THR A 79 16.99 26.23 26.47
C THR A 79 16.78 27.67 26.92
N LYS A 80 16.80 27.94 28.23
CA LYS A 80 16.49 29.26 28.79
C LYS A 80 17.07 29.49 30.18
N ASP A 81 16.97 30.73 30.68
CA ASP A 81 17.38 31.15 32.04
C ASP A 81 18.89 31.14 32.34
N GLY A 82 19.74 30.62 31.44
CA GLY A 82 21.19 30.72 31.52
C GLY A 82 21.79 32.02 30.97
N THR A 83 23.11 32.03 30.87
CA THR A 83 23.88 33.17 30.35
C THR A 83 24.01 33.17 28.83
N GLN A 84 23.91 32.00 28.19
CA GLN A 84 23.93 31.85 26.74
C GLN A 84 22.92 30.80 26.24
N PRO A 85 21.60 30.98 26.41
CA PRO A 85 20.62 29.97 25.99
C PRO A 85 20.62 29.75 24.47
N ILE A 86 21.20 28.66 23.98
CA ILE A 86 21.29 28.36 22.54
C ILE A 86 20.97 26.89 22.24
N GLY A 87 20.40 26.64 21.05
CA GLY A 87 20.00 25.31 20.60
C GLY A 87 18.89 24.74 21.49
N GLY A 88 17.62 25.09 21.22
CA GLY A 88 16.51 24.65 22.09
C GLY A 88 16.36 23.13 22.09
N GLY A 89 16.63 22.47 20.97
CA GLY A 89 16.81 21.02 20.87
C GLY A 89 18.28 20.61 21.04
N ILE A 90 19.11 20.93 20.03
CA ILE A 90 20.50 20.49 19.94
C ILE A 90 21.44 21.71 19.88
N ALA A 91 22.51 21.68 20.66
CA ALA A 91 23.65 22.59 20.52
C ALA A 91 24.91 21.77 20.19
N ALA A 92 25.49 22.01 19.01
CA ALA A 92 26.62 21.26 18.47
C ALA A 92 27.86 22.14 18.24
N PHE A 93 29.03 21.64 18.64
CA PHE A 93 30.31 22.33 18.54
C PHE A 93 31.38 21.41 17.97
N VAL A 94 32.10 21.87 16.94
CA VAL A 94 33.19 21.08 16.31
C VAL A 94 32.72 19.67 15.94
N SER A 95 31.48 19.54 15.45
CA SER A 95 30.78 18.27 15.29
C SER A 95 30.22 18.11 13.87
N SER A 96 29.79 16.90 13.51
CA SER A 96 28.91 16.68 12.37
C SER A 96 27.53 16.29 12.89
N VAL A 97 26.48 16.89 12.36
CA VAL A 97 25.09 16.60 12.72
C VAL A 97 24.35 16.14 11.47
N ASP A 98 23.82 14.93 11.50
CA ASP A 98 23.02 14.33 10.43
C ASP A 98 21.66 13.89 10.98
N LEU A 99 20.59 14.37 10.35
CA LEU A 99 19.22 14.26 10.82
C LEU A 99 18.29 13.89 9.65
N ASP A 100 17.79 12.65 9.63
CA ASP A 100 16.91 12.17 8.56
C ASP A 100 15.55 11.71 9.09
N GLY A 101 14.46 12.24 8.51
CA GLY A 101 13.11 11.82 8.89
C GLY A 101 12.68 12.30 10.29
N MET A 102 13.14 13.48 10.72
CA MET A 102 12.92 14.02 12.07
C MET A 102 11.66 14.89 12.18
N SER A 103 11.05 14.91 13.37
CA SER A 103 10.05 15.91 13.77
C SER A 103 10.63 16.86 14.82
N ILE A 104 11.04 18.06 14.41
CA ILE A 104 11.72 19.03 15.26
C ILE A 104 10.80 20.23 15.47
N SER A 105 10.11 20.27 16.60
CA SER A 105 9.03 21.23 16.81
C SER A 105 8.94 21.84 18.20
N GLU A 106 8.43 23.07 18.28
CA GLU A 106 8.20 23.78 19.54
C GLU A 106 9.47 23.86 20.41
N ASN A 107 10.63 24.04 19.77
CA ASN A 107 11.88 24.29 20.47
C ASN A 107 12.13 25.80 20.65
N GLU A 108 12.68 26.19 21.80
CA GLU A 108 12.88 27.60 22.18
C GLU A 108 14.30 27.85 22.69
N ALA A 109 14.98 28.87 22.14
CA ALA A 109 16.29 29.36 22.57
C ALA A 109 16.53 30.83 22.18
N ASN A 110 17.70 31.41 22.47
CA ASN A 110 18.05 32.72 21.93
C ASN A 110 18.60 32.63 20.49
N TYR A 111 19.39 31.61 20.18
CA TYR A 111 19.90 31.36 18.83
C TYR A 111 19.64 29.91 18.46
N GLY A 112 19.11 29.67 17.27
CA GLY A 112 18.79 28.32 16.82
C GLY A 112 17.71 27.71 17.71
N GLY A 113 16.46 28.13 17.51
CA GLY A 113 15.34 27.69 18.37
C GLY A 113 15.28 26.17 18.48
N ALA A 114 15.59 25.45 17.40
CA ALA A 114 15.83 24.01 17.42
C ALA A 114 17.32 23.64 17.47
N LEU A 115 18.10 24.12 16.50
CA LEU A 115 19.46 23.66 16.25
C LEU A 115 20.42 24.85 16.28
N TYR A 116 21.45 24.76 17.11
CA TYR A 116 22.59 25.68 17.08
C TYR A 116 23.86 24.92 16.72
N LEU A 117 24.61 25.42 15.74
CA LEU A 117 25.87 24.84 15.31
C LEU A 117 27.00 25.88 15.31
N SER A 118 28.18 25.46 15.76
CA SER A 118 29.42 26.24 15.68
C SER A 118 30.58 25.40 15.17
N THR A 119 31.25 25.83 14.10
CA THR A 119 32.39 25.09 13.50
C THR A 119 32.01 23.63 13.24
N SER A 120 30.82 23.42 12.68
CA SER A 120 30.21 22.11 12.53
C SER A 120 29.59 21.99 11.13
N THR A 121 29.33 20.76 10.68
CA THR A 121 28.53 20.48 9.48
C THR A 121 27.12 20.09 9.87
N LEU A 122 26.14 20.49 9.06
CA LEU A 122 24.75 20.09 9.22
C LEU A 122 24.23 19.47 7.93
N THR A 123 23.69 18.26 8.05
CA THR A 123 22.81 17.64 7.06
C THR A 123 21.44 17.46 7.71
N VAL A 124 20.39 17.91 7.03
CA VAL A 124 19.00 17.61 7.41
C VAL A 124 18.23 17.21 6.17
N SER A 125 17.63 16.03 6.20
CA SER A 125 16.80 15.50 5.12
C SER A 125 15.46 14.97 5.59
N ASN A 126 14.46 15.01 4.70
CA ASN A 126 13.14 14.40 4.89
C ASN A 126 12.46 14.77 6.23
N SER A 127 12.78 15.94 6.79
CA SER A 127 12.42 16.30 8.15
C SER A 127 11.40 17.44 8.18
N THR A 128 10.66 17.54 9.29
CA THR A 128 9.77 18.66 9.58
C THR A 128 10.33 19.52 10.71
N LEU A 129 10.59 20.80 10.44
CA LEU A 129 11.00 21.80 11.41
C LEU A 129 9.87 22.81 11.60
N ALA A 130 9.09 22.66 12.67
CA ALA A 130 7.85 23.40 12.84
C ALA A 130 7.80 24.20 14.15
N THR A 131 7.32 25.45 14.10
CA THR A 131 7.00 26.23 15.32
C THR A 131 8.17 26.42 16.30
N ASN A 132 9.40 26.44 15.78
CA ASN A 132 10.58 26.72 16.59
C ASN A 132 10.78 28.23 16.72
N PHE A 133 11.28 28.66 17.88
CA PHE A 133 11.38 30.07 18.23
C PHE A 133 12.77 30.44 18.73
N ALA A 134 13.34 31.49 18.15
CA ALA A 134 14.55 32.14 18.62
C ALA A 134 14.29 33.62 18.98
N ASP A 135 14.72 34.05 20.17
CA ASP A 135 14.66 35.48 20.54
C ASP A 135 15.61 36.36 19.69
N SER A 136 16.70 35.77 19.20
CA SER A 136 17.65 36.35 18.25
C SER A 136 17.56 35.57 16.93
N ASP A 137 18.65 35.09 16.35
CA ASP A 137 18.69 34.67 14.95
C ASP A 137 18.48 33.16 14.76
N GLY A 138 17.94 32.78 13.60
CA GLY A 138 17.71 31.39 13.23
C GLY A 138 16.59 30.75 14.05
N GLY A 139 15.34 31.07 13.71
CA GLY A 139 14.18 30.62 14.50
C GLY A 139 14.12 29.10 14.68
N ALA A 140 14.53 28.34 13.66
CA ALA A 140 14.79 26.90 13.79
C ALA A 140 16.29 26.61 13.88
N ILE A 141 17.05 27.03 12.87
CA ILE A 141 18.46 26.66 12.69
C ILE A 141 19.31 27.91 12.70
N TYR A 142 20.37 27.90 13.52
CA TYR A 142 21.42 28.88 13.51
C TYR A 142 22.78 28.22 13.34
N ILE A 143 23.56 28.68 12.35
CA ILE A 143 24.90 28.17 12.06
C ILE A 143 25.91 29.31 12.09
N ALA A 144 26.84 29.25 13.05
CA ALA A 144 27.98 30.14 13.13
C ALA A 144 29.26 29.45 12.66
N TYR A 145 29.88 29.98 11.60
CA TYR A 145 31.18 29.52 11.12
C TYR A 145 31.18 28.01 10.79
N GLY A 146 30.19 27.55 10.03
CA GLY A 146 30.09 26.13 9.66
C GLY A 146 31.09 25.74 8.58
N ASP A 147 31.31 24.44 8.44
CA ASP A 147 32.17 23.88 7.37
C ASP A 147 31.33 23.41 6.15
N GLY A 148 30.00 23.36 6.30
CA GLY A 148 29.05 23.03 5.24
C GLY A 148 27.61 22.92 5.76
N LEU A 149 26.65 23.24 4.89
CA LEU A 149 25.22 23.13 5.14
C LEU A 149 24.54 22.40 3.99
N ASP A 150 23.83 21.32 4.30
CA ASP A 150 22.98 20.59 3.37
C ASP A 150 21.57 20.46 3.98
N LEU A 151 20.62 21.20 3.42
CA LEU A 151 19.19 21.04 3.73
C LEU A 151 18.48 20.57 2.48
N THR A 152 17.91 19.37 2.52
CA THR A 152 17.19 18.80 1.38
C THR A 152 15.86 18.16 1.76
N GLN A 153 14.81 18.37 0.94
CA GLN A 153 13.52 17.67 1.10
C GLN A 153 12.85 17.87 2.47
N ASN A 154 13.02 19.04 3.09
CA ASN A 154 12.44 19.35 4.39
C ASN A 154 11.19 20.22 4.29
N THR A 155 10.30 20.08 5.26
CA THR A 155 9.20 21.03 5.52
C THR A 155 9.55 21.91 6.71
N ILE A 156 9.70 23.21 6.48
CA ILE A 156 10.17 24.18 7.47
C ILE A 156 9.10 25.25 7.63
N THR A 157 8.28 25.10 8.67
CA THR A 157 7.02 25.85 8.79
C THR A 157 6.84 26.57 10.11
N ASP A 158 6.23 27.76 10.06
CA ASP A 158 5.79 28.51 11.25
C ASP A 158 6.90 28.80 12.27
N ASN A 159 8.16 28.88 11.84
CA ASN A 159 9.28 29.22 12.72
C ASN A 159 9.42 30.74 12.83
N SER A 160 9.95 31.23 13.96
CA SER A 160 10.13 32.66 14.18
C SER A 160 11.46 33.01 14.82
N GLY A 161 12.08 34.06 14.29
CA GLY A 161 13.38 34.58 14.71
C GLY A 161 13.52 36.09 14.48
N TYR A 162 14.66 36.64 14.82
CA TYR A 162 15.00 38.05 14.62
C TYR A 162 15.50 38.29 13.19
N ASP A 163 16.55 37.58 12.78
CA ASP A 163 16.96 37.40 11.39
C ASP A 163 16.93 35.90 11.02
N GLY A 164 16.44 35.57 9.82
CA GLY A 164 16.26 34.19 9.40
C GLY A 164 15.18 33.52 10.24
N GLY A 165 13.91 33.79 9.93
CA GLY A 165 12.78 33.32 10.72
C GLY A 165 12.76 31.80 10.90
N ALA A 166 13.34 31.04 9.96
CA ALA A 166 13.69 29.65 10.16
C ALA A 166 15.20 29.40 10.17
N LEU A 167 15.92 29.87 9.16
CA LEU A 167 17.31 29.50 8.91
C LEU A 167 18.24 30.72 8.90
N TYR A 168 19.32 30.65 9.66
CA TYR A 168 20.40 31.64 9.66
C TYR A 168 21.76 30.97 9.51
N TRP A 169 22.58 31.42 8.55
CA TRP A 169 23.94 30.89 8.33
C TRP A 169 24.94 31.97 7.95
N VAL A 170 26.21 31.74 8.32
CA VAL A 170 27.31 32.67 8.10
C VAL A 170 28.59 31.94 7.66
N GLY A 171 29.17 32.40 6.54
CA GLY A 171 30.55 32.13 6.16
C GLY A 171 30.83 30.69 5.75
N LEU A 172 29.85 30.03 5.11
CA LEU A 172 29.94 28.66 4.61
C LEU A 172 29.21 28.52 3.28
N ASP A 173 29.59 27.51 2.50
CA ASP A 173 28.87 27.15 1.29
C ASP A 173 27.58 26.44 1.68
N ALA A 174 26.44 27.01 1.30
CA ALA A 174 25.14 26.47 1.62
C ALA A 174 24.51 25.79 0.40
N VAL A 175 24.12 24.53 0.58
CA VAL A 175 23.30 23.76 -0.35
C VAL A 175 21.92 23.63 0.28
N VAL A 176 20.95 24.37 -0.25
CA VAL A 176 19.57 24.34 0.21
C VAL A 176 18.70 23.96 -0.98
N GLY A 177 18.31 22.69 -1.05
CA GLY A 177 17.66 22.11 -2.23
C GLY A 177 16.30 21.52 -1.91
N HIS A 178 15.28 21.75 -2.74
CA HIS A 178 14.01 21.01 -2.65
C HIS A 178 13.32 21.07 -1.27
N ASN A 179 13.39 22.19 -0.55
CA ASN A 179 12.69 22.37 0.72
C ASN A 179 11.44 23.23 0.56
N THR A 180 10.46 23.05 1.45
CA THR A 180 9.31 23.93 1.58
C THR A 180 9.44 24.78 2.84
N PHE A 181 9.65 26.09 2.67
CA PHE A 181 9.62 27.11 3.72
C PHE A 181 8.27 27.81 3.72
N GLU A 182 7.45 27.55 4.73
CA GLU A 182 6.09 28.08 4.79
C GLU A 182 5.81 28.88 6.08
N ARG A 183 5.20 30.06 5.96
CA ARG A 183 4.75 30.88 7.11
C ARG A 183 5.83 31.18 8.16
N ASN A 184 7.10 31.25 7.79
CA ASN A 184 8.16 31.63 8.72
C ASN A 184 8.21 33.17 8.86
N ASP A 185 8.49 33.66 10.06
CA ASP A 185 8.42 35.08 10.40
C ASP A 185 9.73 35.60 11.02
N ALA A 186 10.27 36.67 10.44
CA ALA A 186 11.45 37.36 10.95
C ALA A 186 11.14 38.79 11.40
N ALA A 187 11.58 39.15 12.60
CA ALA A 187 11.42 40.51 13.12
C ALA A 187 12.23 41.58 12.35
N ARG A 188 13.16 41.16 11.48
CA ARG A 188 14.00 42.05 10.69
C ARG A 188 14.24 41.59 9.26
N TYR A 189 15.08 40.59 9.02
CA TYR A 189 15.47 40.18 7.66
C TYR A 189 15.27 38.69 7.42
N GLY A 190 14.84 38.34 6.19
CA GLY A 190 14.77 36.94 5.75
C GLY A 190 13.71 36.16 6.51
N GLY A 191 12.43 36.31 6.14
CA GLY A 191 11.33 35.67 6.88
C GLY A 191 11.47 34.15 6.96
N ALA A 192 11.96 33.51 5.90
CA ALA A 192 12.42 32.13 5.93
C ALA A 192 13.90 32.03 6.30
N ALA A 193 14.75 32.75 5.57
CA ALA A 193 16.17 32.45 5.49
C ALA A 193 17.03 33.72 5.41
N PHE A 194 18.12 33.74 6.19
CA PHE A 194 19.15 34.78 6.16
C PHE A 194 20.54 34.16 5.97
N GLY A 195 21.22 34.55 4.90
CA GLY A 195 22.59 34.14 4.60
C GLY A 195 23.57 35.31 4.57
N LEU A 196 24.77 35.10 5.09
CA LEU A 196 25.85 36.08 5.08
C LEU A 196 27.16 35.47 4.60
N ALA A 197 27.74 36.09 3.57
CA ALA A 197 29.01 35.71 2.95
C ALA A 197 29.04 34.27 2.37
N SER A 198 30.08 33.96 1.60
CA SER A 198 30.30 32.68 0.91
C SER A 198 29.36 32.39 -0.26
N ASP A 199 29.60 31.25 -0.92
CA ASP A 199 28.82 30.82 -2.08
C ASP A 199 27.47 30.23 -1.66
N GLN A 200 26.42 30.54 -2.43
CA GLN A 200 25.04 30.16 -2.11
C GLN A 200 24.43 29.36 -3.25
N TYR A 201 23.98 28.14 -2.94
CA TYR A 201 23.29 27.24 -3.89
C TYR A 201 21.89 26.94 -3.36
N LEU A 202 20.88 27.61 -3.92
CA LEU A 202 19.48 27.40 -3.53
C LEU A 202 18.69 26.96 -4.76
N GLU A 203 18.34 25.68 -4.82
CA GLU A 203 17.67 25.11 -6.01
C GLU A 203 16.38 24.37 -5.67
N GLY A 204 15.34 24.55 -6.48
CA GLY A 204 14.12 23.75 -6.36
C GLY A 204 13.31 23.98 -5.09
N ASN A 205 13.51 25.07 -4.36
CA ASN A 205 12.80 25.33 -3.09
C ASN A 205 11.47 26.04 -3.29
N GLU A 206 10.59 25.86 -2.32
CA GLU A 206 9.31 26.53 -2.22
C GLU A 206 9.32 27.48 -1.02
N PHE A 207 9.00 28.75 -1.25
CA PHE A 207 8.90 29.78 -0.21
C PHE A 207 7.50 30.37 -0.24
N PHE A 208 6.66 29.97 0.71
CA PHE A 208 5.25 30.34 0.77
C PHE A 208 4.92 31.14 2.03
N HIS A 209 4.28 32.30 1.86
CA HIS A 209 3.74 33.10 2.96
C HIS A 209 4.75 33.49 4.04
N ASN A 210 6.04 33.57 3.71
CA ASN A 210 7.06 33.99 4.67
C ASN A 210 7.03 35.51 4.81
N ASN A 211 7.27 36.00 6.02
CA ASN A 211 7.18 37.42 6.35
C ASN A 211 8.43 37.94 7.05
N ALA A 212 8.88 39.13 6.66
CA ALA A 212 9.91 39.85 7.41
C ALA A 212 9.50 41.31 7.64
N SER A 213 9.75 41.85 8.84
CA SER A 213 9.36 43.24 9.09
C SER A 213 10.17 44.28 8.28
N GLN A 214 11.35 43.93 7.75
CA GLN A 214 12.17 44.84 6.94
C GLN A 214 12.47 44.34 5.51
N GLN A 215 13.35 43.36 5.31
CA GLN A 215 13.84 43.03 3.96
C GLN A 215 13.88 41.52 3.72
N GLY A 216 13.54 41.11 2.49
CA GLY A 216 13.55 39.70 2.11
C GLY A 216 12.46 38.93 2.83
N GLY A 217 11.21 39.05 2.37
CA GLY A 217 10.09 38.37 3.04
C GLY A 217 10.28 36.86 3.12
N ALA A 218 10.93 36.24 2.13
CA ALA A 218 11.46 34.89 2.25
C ALA A 218 12.96 34.89 2.52
N LEU A 219 13.76 35.43 1.60
CA LEU A 219 15.21 35.27 1.60
C LEU A 219 15.91 36.62 1.67
N PHE A 220 16.90 36.72 2.56
CA PHE A 220 17.83 37.84 2.62
C PHE A 220 19.28 37.36 2.52
N LEU A 221 20.04 37.89 1.57
CA LEU A 221 21.45 37.59 1.38
C LEU A 221 22.30 38.86 1.45
N GLU A 222 23.31 38.86 2.30
CA GLU A 222 24.27 39.96 2.47
C GLU A 222 25.70 39.51 2.21
N ASP A 223 26.47 40.36 1.51
CA ASP A 223 27.89 40.14 1.21
C ASP A 223 28.19 38.77 0.55
N ALA A 224 27.21 38.17 -0.14
CA ALA A 224 27.36 36.87 -0.80
C ALA A 224 28.45 36.92 -1.89
N GLU A 225 29.24 35.85 -2.02
CA GLU A 225 30.25 35.73 -3.06
C GLU A 225 29.57 35.31 -4.38
N ALA A 226 29.72 34.08 -4.85
CA ALA A 226 28.92 33.59 -5.98
C ALA A 226 27.57 33.06 -5.48
N SER A 227 26.49 33.24 -6.24
CA SER A 227 25.19 32.66 -5.88
C SER A 227 24.45 32.12 -7.09
N SER A 228 24.00 30.88 -7.00
CA SER A 228 23.19 30.19 -8.00
C SER A 228 21.83 29.87 -7.39
N MET A 229 20.77 30.46 -7.92
CA MET A 229 19.41 30.33 -7.41
C MET A 229 18.45 29.94 -8.53
N GLY A 230 18.29 28.63 -8.71
CA GLY A 230 17.55 28.02 -9.82
C GLY A 230 16.23 27.38 -9.38
N PHE A 231 15.23 27.33 -10.26
CA PHE A 231 14.05 26.45 -10.08
C PHE A 231 13.22 26.68 -8.81
N ASN A 232 13.31 27.87 -8.20
CA ASN A 232 12.63 28.16 -6.94
C ASN A 232 11.22 28.74 -7.17
N ASN A 233 10.31 28.50 -6.24
CA ASN A 233 8.95 29.04 -6.26
C ASN A 233 8.72 29.95 -5.05
N PHE A 234 8.55 31.25 -5.29
CA PHE A 234 8.26 32.25 -4.27
C PHE A 234 6.83 32.73 -4.42
N CYS A 235 5.97 32.37 -3.49
CA CYS A 235 4.57 32.78 -3.53
C CYS A 235 4.13 33.47 -2.24
N LYS A 236 3.49 34.64 -2.38
CA LYS A 236 2.87 35.39 -1.27
C LYS A 236 3.79 35.72 -0.10
N ASN A 237 5.09 35.85 -0.35
CA ASN A 237 6.00 36.34 0.66
C ASN A 237 5.87 37.86 0.79
N SER A 238 6.03 38.37 2.01
CA SER A 238 5.76 39.77 2.31
C SER A 238 6.81 40.43 3.19
N VAL A 239 6.89 41.75 3.09
CA VAL A 239 7.57 42.58 4.10
C VAL A 239 6.67 43.65 4.66
N ASP A 240 6.75 43.94 5.96
CA ASP A 240 5.78 44.84 6.60
C ASP A 240 5.97 46.31 6.21
N ASN A 241 7.21 46.78 6.09
CA ASN A 241 7.50 48.22 5.98
C ASN A 241 8.76 48.55 5.17
N SER A 242 9.23 47.66 4.29
CA SER A 242 10.45 47.92 3.51
C SER A 242 10.44 47.26 2.11
N ILE A 243 11.52 46.62 1.67
CA ILE A 243 11.78 46.22 0.28
C ILE A 243 12.02 44.70 0.15
N GLY A 244 11.82 44.15 -1.04
CA GLY A 244 12.16 42.75 -1.34
C GLY A 244 11.15 41.78 -0.72
N GLY A 245 9.94 41.71 -1.28
CA GLY A 245 8.86 40.89 -0.72
C GLY A 245 9.17 39.38 -0.77
N ALA A 246 9.82 38.89 -1.82
CA ALA A 246 10.38 37.55 -1.84
C ALA A 246 11.85 37.55 -1.40
N MET A 247 12.70 38.23 -2.17
CA MET A 247 14.16 38.16 -2.01
C MET A 247 14.76 39.55 -1.88
N SER A 248 15.81 39.67 -1.06
CA SER A 248 16.60 40.88 -0.96
C SER A 248 18.10 40.59 -0.91
N PHE A 249 18.85 41.27 -1.77
CA PHE A 249 20.30 41.19 -1.86
C PHE A 249 20.93 42.50 -1.41
N LYS A 250 21.94 42.42 -0.56
CA LYS A 250 22.68 43.57 -0.07
C LYS A 250 24.17 43.37 -0.28
N ALA A 251 24.76 44.27 -1.06
CA ALA A 251 26.17 44.31 -1.40
C ALA A 251 26.77 42.96 -1.85
N PRO A 252 26.11 42.19 -2.76
CA PRO A 252 26.72 40.98 -3.30
C PRO A 252 28.10 41.29 -3.91
N LEU A 253 29.07 40.46 -3.55
CA LEU A 253 30.48 40.61 -3.87
C LEU A 253 30.87 39.86 -5.14
N GLY A 254 30.20 38.76 -5.44
CA GLY A 254 30.33 38.00 -6.68
C GLY A 254 29.01 37.92 -7.46
N GLN A 255 29.08 37.26 -8.61
CA GLN A 255 27.96 37.16 -9.54
C GLN A 255 26.81 36.38 -8.89
N THR A 256 25.60 36.91 -9.04
CA THR A 256 24.37 36.29 -8.55
C THR A 256 23.46 35.95 -9.72
N ASP A 257 23.22 34.66 -9.96
CA ASP A 257 22.34 34.16 -11.00
C ASP A 257 21.01 33.68 -10.40
N ILE A 258 19.90 34.22 -10.90
CA ILE A 258 18.53 33.85 -10.51
C ILE A 258 17.81 33.36 -11.75
N TYR A 259 17.41 32.11 -11.78
CA TYR A 259 16.90 31.50 -13.01
C TYR A 259 15.85 30.45 -12.83
N GLN A 260 15.07 30.25 -13.89
CA GLN A 260 14.02 29.23 -13.97
C GLN A 260 13.07 29.23 -12.77
N SER A 261 12.92 30.40 -12.13
CA SER A 261 12.19 30.57 -10.88
C SER A 261 10.88 31.31 -11.11
N VAL A 262 9.92 31.07 -10.23
CA VAL A 262 8.59 31.65 -10.31
C VAL A 262 8.34 32.52 -9.07
N PHE A 263 7.87 33.74 -9.30
CA PHE A 263 7.57 34.74 -8.28
C PHE A 263 6.11 35.18 -8.41
N VAL A 264 5.26 34.73 -7.49
CA VAL A 264 3.81 34.95 -7.53
C VAL A 264 3.35 35.78 -6.34
N GLU A 265 2.72 36.92 -6.60
CA GLU A 265 2.01 37.71 -5.58
C GLU A 265 2.83 38.06 -4.32
N ASN A 266 4.14 38.23 -4.47
CA ASN A 266 4.98 38.73 -3.39
C ASN A 266 4.78 40.24 -3.23
N GLU A 267 4.82 40.72 -1.98
CA GLU A 267 4.47 42.09 -1.63
C GLU A 267 5.56 42.81 -0.85
N ALA A 268 5.90 44.02 -1.31
CA ALA A 268 6.73 44.95 -0.55
C ALA A 268 6.12 46.36 -0.58
N PRO A 269 5.86 47.02 0.57
CA PRO A 269 5.26 48.34 0.60
C PRO A 269 6.09 49.42 -0.10
N ILE A 270 7.42 49.32 -0.06
CA ILE A 270 8.33 50.35 -0.57
C ILE A 270 8.81 50.02 -1.98
N ALA A 271 9.53 48.92 -2.18
CA ALA A 271 10.12 48.58 -3.47
C ALA A 271 10.47 47.09 -3.61
N GLY A 272 10.59 46.59 -4.83
CA GLY A 272 11.01 45.21 -5.09
C GLY A 272 9.98 44.21 -4.56
N GLY A 273 8.78 44.17 -5.14
CA GLY A 273 7.69 43.31 -4.65
C GLY A 273 8.10 41.84 -4.63
N ALA A 274 8.77 41.37 -5.67
CA ALA A 274 9.50 40.10 -5.61
C ALA A 274 10.96 40.31 -5.17
N ILE A 275 11.79 40.94 -6.00
CA ILE A 275 13.24 41.02 -5.76
C ILE A 275 13.68 42.46 -5.54
N SER A 276 14.55 42.66 -4.53
CA SER A 276 15.32 43.90 -4.36
C SER A 276 16.82 43.66 -4.32
N VAL A 277 17.59 44.50 -5.01
CA VAL A 277 19.06 44.49 -5.01
C VAL A 277 19.59 45.84 -4.57
N ASN A 278 20.55 45.86 -3.64
CA ASN A 278 21.14 47.08 -3.13
C ASN A 278 22.67 47.05 -3.13
N SER A 279 23.29 48.05 -3.78
CA SER A 279 24.73 48.32 -3.75
C SER A 279 25.61 47.15 -4.21
N ALA A 280 25.17 46.39 -5.21
CA ALA A 280 25.89 45.25 -5.75
C ALA A 280 27.29 45.65 -6.25
N GLN A 281 28.30 44.85 -5.89
CA GLN A 281 29.68 45.02 -6.36
C GLN A 281 29.98 44.14 -7.58
N SER A 282 29.06 43.25 -7.93
CA SER A 282 29.09 42.38 -9.10
C SER A 282 27.70 42.31 -9.75
N ASP A 283 27.62 41.67 -10.92
CA ASP A 283 26.39 41.58 -11.70
C ASP A 283 25.37 40.66 -11.01
N VAL A 284 24.12 41.13 -10.96
CA VAL A 284 22.96 40.29 -10.58
C VAL A 284 22.14 40.01 -11.82
N ILE A 285 22.07 38.75 -12.22
CA ILE A 285 21.47 38.29 -13.48
C ILE A 285 20.22 37.48 -13.17
N ALA A 286 19.05 38.03 -13.51
CA ALA A 286 17.79 37.31 -13.49
C ALA A 286 17.44 36.86 -14.91
N TRP A 287 17.49 35.56 -15.19
CA TRP A 287 17.21 35.05 -16.53
C TRP A 287 16.19 33.91 -16.53
N ALA A 288 15.31 33.88 -17.54
CA ALA A 288 14.29 32.84 -17.68
C ALA A 288 13.46 32.65 -16.40
N ASN A 289 12.84 33.70 -15.87
CA ASN A 289 11.94 33.63 -14.70
C ASN A 289 10.53 34.11 -15.03
N ASN A 290 9.56 33.75 -14.18
CA ASN A 290 8.20 34.27 -14.25
C ASN A 290 7.87 35.13 -13.03
N PHE A 291 7.47 36.38 -13.26
CA PHE A 291 7.01 37.31 -12.23
C PHE A 291 5.53 37.64 -12.47
N LEU A 292 4.65 37.10 -11.61
CA LEU A 292 3.20 37.22 -11.76
C LEU A 292 2.59 37.92 -10.55
N GLY A 293 1.82 38.98 -10.76
CA GLY A 293 0.97 39.55 -9.70
C GLY A 293 1.70 40.24 -8.54
N ASN A 294 3.04 40.28 -8.55
CA ASN A 294 3.82 40.93 -7.48
C ASN A 294 3.45 42.41 -7.35
N SER A 295 3.61 42.98 -6.15
CA SER A 295 3.00 44.26 -5.81
C SER A 295 3.91 45.18 -5.00
N THR A 296 3.89 46.48 -5.34
CA THR A 296 4.53 47.55 -4.53
C THR A 296 3.68 48.83 -4.52
N PRO A 297 2.91 49.09 -3.44
CA PRO A 297 2.06 50.29 -3.34
C PRO A 297 2.78 51.63 -3.51
N ALA A 298 4.05 51.75 -3.09
CA ALA A 298 4.85 52.98 -3.24
C ALA A 298 5.38 53.21 -4.67
N GLN A 299 5.01 52.37 -5.62
CA GLN A 299 5.27 52.54 -7.05
C GLN A 299 6.73 52.32 -7.50
N GLN A 300 7.47 51.41 -6.84
CA GLN A 300 8.89 51.18 -7.13
C GLN A 300 9.18 49.69 -7.40
N GLY A 301 9.07 49.24 -8.65
CA GLY A 301 9.57 47.91 -9.05
C GLY A 301 8.80 46.76 -8.40
N SER A 302 7.59 46.46 -8.86
CA SER A 302 6.81 45.34 -8.29
C SER A 302 7.43 43.97 -8.53
N ALA A 303 8.02 43.73 -9.71
CA ALA A 303 8.76 42.51 -9.97
C ALA A 303 10.21 42.65 -9.48
N PHE A 304 10.86 43.74 -9.84
CA PHE A 304 12.29 43.88 -9.60
C PHE A 304 12.68 45.33 -9.28
N TYR A 305 13.47 45.51 -8.23
CA TYR A 305 14.05 46.79 -7.85
C TYR A 305 15.56 46.68 -7.67
N ALA A 306 16.32 47.62 -8.23
CA ALA A 306 17.75 47.71 -8.03
C ALA A 306 18.18 49.14 -7.67
N TYR A 307 19.10 49.26 -6.71
CA TYR A 307 19.71 50.52 -6.28
C TYR A 307 21.23 50.41 -6.38
N ASP A 308 21.85 51.34 -7.11
CA ASP A 308 23.31 51.43 -7.32
C ASP A 308 23.94 50.07 -7.65
N SER A 309 23.34 49.35 -8.61
CA SER A 309 23.69 47.97 -8.95
C SER A 309 23.58 47.76 -10.46
N ASP A 310 24.50 46.98 -11.02
CA ASP A 310 24.45 46.54 -12.40
C ASP A 310 23.67 45.22 -12.49
N ILE A 311 22.66 45.17 -13.38
CA ILE A 311 21.74 44.02 -13.48
C ILE A 311 21.60 43.50 -14.92
N GLY A 312 21.52 42.19 -15.04
CA GLY A 312 21.03 41.50 -16.23
C GLY A 312 19.60 41.02 -15.99
N PHE A 313 18.70 41.25 -16.92
CA PHE A 313 17.32 40.78 -16.84
C PHE A 313 16.87 40.28 -18.22
N HIS A 314 16.89 38.96 -18.40
CA HIS A 314 16.77 38.35 -19.72
C HIS A 314 15.71 37.26 -19.78
N ILE A 315 14.95 37.17 -20.87
CA ILE A 315 14.10 35.99 -21.12
C ILE A 315 13.03 35.81 -20.02
N ASN A 316 12.67 36.86 -19.28
CA ASN A 316 11.69 36.76 -18.20
C ASN A 316 10.27 37.07 -18.69
N ILE A 317 9.26 36.46 -18.06
CA ILE A 317 7.86 36.87 -18.17
C ILE A 317 7.52 37.75 -16.98
N VAL A 318 7.02 38.95 -17.22
CA VAL A 318 6.58 39.88 -16.18
C VAL A 318 5.15 40.32 -16.45
N THR A 319 4.22 39.86 -15.62
CA THR A 319 2.80 40.06 -15.87
C THR A 319 1.99 40.38 -14.62
N HIS A 320 0.89 41.13 -14.80
CA HIS A 320 -0.05 41.52 -13.74
C HIS A 320 0.60 42.23 -12.55
N SER A 321 1.76 42.86 -12.76
CA SER A 321 2.39 43.71 -11.75
C SER A 321 1.42 44.78 -11.26
N GLN A 322 1.26 44.90 -9.93
CA GLN A 322 0.26 45.78 -9.34
C GLN A 322 0.87 47.11 -8.85
N PHE A 323 0.08 48.18 -8.97
CA PHE A 323 0.33 49.55 -8.49
C PHE A 323 1.53 50.31 -9.08
N SER A 324 2.59 49.63 -9.50
CA SER A 324 3.90 50.22 -9.77
C SER A 324 4.46 49.88 -11.14
N ASN A 325 5.63 50.47 -11.43
CA ASN A 325 6.43 50.05 -12.54
C ASN A 325 6.96 48.64 -12.26
N ALA A 326 6.92 47.75 -13.25
CA ALA A 326 7.29 46.35 -13.03
C ALA A 326 8.77 46.22 -12.64
N ILE A 327 9.64 46.95 -13.35
CA ILE A 327 11.07 47.04 -13.07
C ILE A 327 11.47 48.49 -12.76
N ARG A 328 12.26 48.68 -11.70
CA ARG A 328 12.75 50.00 -11.26
C ARG A 328 14.25 49.98 -10.97
N LEU A 329 15.00 50.87 -11.60
CA LEU A 329 16.44 51.05 -11.38
C LEU A 329 16.80 52.45 -10.83
N GLU A 330 17.55 52.50 -9.75
CA GLU A 330 18.03 53.72 -9.09
C GLU A 330 19.57 53.75 -8.99
N GLY A 331 20.24 54.14 -10.08
CA GLY A 331 21.70 54.06 -10.18
C GLY A 331 22.14 52.70 -10.74
N GLY A 332 23.42 52.58 -11.12
CA GLY A 332 23.92 51.42 -11.88
C GLY A 332 23.42 51.38 -13.33
N THR A 333 23.51 50.20 -13.94
CA THR A 333 23.11 49.91 -15.32
C THR A 333 22.20 48.67 -15.39
N ALA A 334 21.40 48.57 -16.44
CA ALA A 334 20.56 47.40 -16.68
C ALA A 334 20.66 46.97 -18.14
N ASP A 335 20.87 45.68 -18.36
CA ASP A 335 20.67 45.00 -19.64
C ASP A 335 19.33 44.24 -19.59
N LEU A 336 18.34 44.74 -20.32
CA LEU A 336 16.97 44.23 -20.31
C LEU A 336 16.62 43.73 -21.71
N THR A 337 16.74 42.44 -21.95
CA THR A 337 16.57 41.87 -23.30
C THR A 337 15.69 40.61 -23.32
N TYR A 338 14.94 40.42 -24.40
CA TYR A 338 14.07 39.24 -24.60
C TYR A 338 13.01 38.98 -23.51
N ASN A 339 12.63 40.00 -22.74
CA ASN A 339 11.58 39.85 -21.73
C ASN A 339 10.19 40.08 -22.34
N VAL A 340 9.18 39.48 -21.72
CA VAL A 340 7.78 39.67 -22.06
C VAL A 340 7.06 40.42 -20.96
N PHE A 341 6.37 41.49 -21.33
CA PHE A 341 5.55 42.28 -20.42
C PHE A 341 4.07 42.22 -20.79
N TRP A 342 3.21 41.92 -19.82
CA TRP A 342 1.77 41.82 -20.08
C TRP A 342 0.89 42.25 -18.89
N GLN A 343 -0.07 43.15 -19.14
CA GLN A 343 -1.05 43.60 -18.14
C GLN A 343 -0.46 44.16 -16.83
N ASN A 344 0.71 44.78 -16.89
CA ASN A 344 1.27 45.51 -15.75
C ASN A 344 0.52 46.83 -15.54
N ALA A 345 0.23 47.18 -14.29
CA ALA A 345 -0.59 48.35 -13.94
C ALA A 345 0.15 49.69 -14.14
N GLY A 346 1.47 49.72 -13.89
CA GLY A 346 2.36 50.85 -14.14
C GLY A 346 3.17 50.71 -15.43
N SER A 347 4.31 51.39 -15.55
CA SER A 347 5.21 51.19 -16.71
C SER A 347 6.01 49.91 -16.55
N ASP A 348 6.32 49.21 -17.64
CA ASP A 348 7.09 47.96 -17.55
C ASP A 348 8.51 48.17 -17.03
N TYR A 349 9.11 49.31 -17.36
CA TYR A 349 10.43 49.71 -16.89
C TYR A 349 10.49 51.19 -16.55
N SER A 350 11.34 51.55 -15.60
CA SER A 350 11.70 52.92 -15.27
C SER A 350 13.07 53.01 -14.61
N ASP A 351 13.86 54.00 -14.97
CA ASP A 351 15.12 54.32 -14.31
C ASP A 351 15.23 55.82 -13.96
N SER A 352 16.30 56.21 -13.26
CA SER A 352 16.58 57.62 -12.93
C SER A 352 17.07 58.45 -14.13
N SER A 353 17.41 57.81 -15.25
CA SER A 353 18.06 58.41 -16.42
C SER A 353 17.12 58.62 -17.62
N GLY A 354 15.90 58.06 -17.57
CA GLY A 354 14.94 58.03 -18.67
C GLY A 354 15.19 56.90 -19.68
N GLY A 355 15.84 55.82 -19.27
CA GLY A 355 16.04 54.59 -20.03
C GLY A 355 14.73 53.97 -20.51
N SER A 356 14.83 53.23 -21.61
CA SER A 356 13.72 52.57 -22.27
C SER A 356 14.09 51.14 -22.61
N LEU A 357 13.08 50.25 -22.62
CA LEU A 357 13.21 48.91 -23.17
C LEU A 357 13.56 48.98 -24.67
N ASP A 358 14.43 48.08 -25.12
CA ASP A 358 14.77 47.95 -26.53
C ASP A 358 13.77 47.05 -27.29
N ASP A 359 13.97 46.92 -28.60
CA ASP A 359 13.09 46.16 -29.50
C ASP A 359 13.18 44.63 -29.32
N SER A 360 14.06 44.11 -28.46
CA SER A 360 14.09 42.68 -28.13
C SER A 360 13.01 42.28 -27.12
N ASN A 361 12.42 43.25 -26.41
CA ASN A 361 11.36 43.01 -25.44
C ASN A 361 9.98 43.01 -26.12
N GLU A 362 9.10 42.12 -25.66
CA GLU A 362 7.79 41.87 -26.25
C GLU A 362 6.66 42.29 -25.30
N PHE A 363 5.53 42.74 -25.87
CA PHE A 363 4.39 43.27 -25.11
C PHE A 363 3.10 42.51 -25.46
N MET A 364 3.03 41.25 -25.06
CA MET A 364 1.99 40.32 -25.50
C MET A 364 1.58 39.32 -24.42
N ASN A 365 0.40 38.71 -24.60
CA ASN A 365 -0.08 37.69 -23.67
C ASN A 365 0.85 36.46 -23.72
N PRO A 366 1.46 36.04 -22.60
CA PRO A 366 2.32 34.86 -22.56
C PRO A 366 1.56 33.54 -22.78
N MET A 367 0.23 33.54 -22.66
CA MET A 367 -0.61 32.34 -22.78
C MET A 367 -0.17 31.24 -21.81
N LEU A 368 -0.05 31.58 -20.52
CA LEU A 368 0.20 30.59 -19.46
C LEU A 368 -1.00 29.64 -19.31
N MET A 369 -0.75 28.44 -18.76
CA MET A 369 -1.75 27.38 -18.52
C MET A 369 -2.95 27.93 -17.75
N ASP A 370 -2.70 28.52 -16.59
CA ASP A 370 -3.71 29.21 -15.79
C ASP A 370 -3.14 30.43 -15.06
N TYR A 371 -3.87 31.55 -15.13
CA TYR A 371 -3.64 32.75 -14.33
C TYR A 371 -4.93 33.25 -13.65
N SER A 372 -6.01 32.47 -13.74
CA SER A 372 -7.35 32.83 -13.26
C SER A 372 -7.45 32.91 -11.74
N ALA A 373 -6.47 32.34 -11.03
CA ALA A 373 -6.38 32.30 -9.58
C ALA A 373 -5.54 33.43 -8.95
N LEU A 374 -4.88 34.29 -9.75
CA LEU A 374 -4.22 35.49 -9.21
C LEU A 374 -5.26 36.32 -8.41
N SER A 375 -5.06 36.39 -7.10
CA SER A 375 -5.79 37.16 -6.09
C SER A 375 -7.19 36.69 -5.67
N THR A 376 -7.59 35.43 -5.92
CA THR A 376 -8.93 34.96 -5.49
C THR A 376 -8.98 34.22 -4.15
N ASP A 377 -7.87 33.66 -3.68
CA ASP A 377 -7.76 33.04 -2.35
C ASP A 377 -6.34 33.22 -1.77
N ASP A 378 -6.10 32.69 -0.57
CA ASP A 378 -4.82 32.78 0.13
C ASP A 378 -3.86 31.61 -0.21
N THR A 379 -4.15 30.82 -1.26
CA THR A 379 -3.34 29.64 -1.60
C THR A 379 -2.27 29.93 -2.64
N CYS A 380 -1.22 29.12 -2.67
CA CYS A 380 -0.19 29.14 -3.70
C CYS A 380 -0.47 28.00 -4.67
N ASP A 381 -0.83 28.34 -5.91
CA ASP A 381 -1.17 27.33 -6.91
C ASP A 381 0.03 26.46 -7.32
N PRO A 382 -0.22 25.23 -7.80
CA PRO A 382 0.83 24.38 -8.35
C PRO A 382 1.65 25.08 -9.43
N ILE A 383 2.97 24.91 -9.38
CA ILE A 383 3.90 25.61 -10.26
C ILE A 383 3.64 25.35 -11.77
N GLY A 384 3.04 24.20 -12.09
CA GLY A 384 2.62 23.82 -13.44
C GLY A 384 1.62 24.77 -14.10
N ASN A 385 0.83 25.51 -13.31
CA ASN A 385 -0.12 26.50 -13.82
C ASN A 385 0.57 27.67 -14.54
N TYR A 386 1.84 27.91 -14.23
CA TYR A 386 2.63 29.02 -14.78
C TYR A 386 3.45 28.61 -16.01
N ARG A 387 3.24 27.42 -16.57
CA ARG A 387 3.86 26.97 -17.83
C ARG A 387 3.20 27.63 -19.04
N LEU A 388 3.94 27.74 -20.14
CA LEU A 388 3.42 28.19 -21.43
C LEU A 388 2.48 27.14 -22.04
N LYS A 389 1.30 27.56 -22.49
CA LYS A 389 0.44 26.73 -23.36
C LYS A 389 1.18 26.38 -24.64
N TYR A 390 0.85 25.23 -25.24
CA TYR A 390 1.42 24.81 -26.54
C TYR A 390 1.29 25.89 -27.63
N ALA A 391 0.14 26.57 -27.71
CA ALA A 391 -0.09 27.62 -28.69
C ALA A 391 0.57 28.97 -28.33
N SER A 392 1.40 29.01 -27.27
CA SER A 392 2.05 30.24 -26.86
C SER A 392 3.05 30.70 -27.93
N PRO A 393 3.03 31.98 -28.29
CA PRO A 393 3.99 32.56 -29.23
C PRO A 393 5.38 32.78 -28.61
N LEU A 394 5.56 32.47 -27.33
CA LEU A 394 6.82 32.64 -26.60
C LEU A 394 7.70 31.40 -26.62
N ARG A 395 7.18 30.28 -27.13
CA ARG A 395 7.99 29.11 -27.43
C ARG A 395 8.98 29.44 -28.54
N ASP A 396 10.21 28.99 -28.39
CA ASP A 396 11.35 29.19 -29.28
C ASP A 396 11.67 30.67 -29.58
N ARG A 397 11.58 31.56 -28.59
CA ARG A 397 11.62 33.02 -28.82
C ARG A 397 12.69 33.82 -28.05
N GLY A 398 13.50 33.16 -27.25
CA GLY A 398 14.71 33.70 -26.63
C GLY A 398 15.88 33.82 -27.61
N PRO A 399 17.12 33.97 -27.11
CA PRO A 399 18.33 33.93 -27.92
C PRO A 399 19.03 32.55 -27.88
N ASP A 400 19.57 32.09 -29.02
CA ASP A 400 20.22 30.78 -29.20
C ASP A 400 21.40 30.47 -28.23
N ASN A 401 21.96 31.47 -27.54
CA ASN A 401 23.16 31.33 -26.71
C ASN A 401 22.89 30.94 -25.25
N HIS A 402 21.62 30.83 -24.84
CA HIS A 402 21.19 30.39 -23.51
C HIS A 402 20.41 29.08 -23.55
N ASP A 403 20.60 28.32 -24.63
CA ASP A 403 19.91 27.07 -24.87
C ASP A 403 20.87 25.89 -24.73
N LEU A 404 20.46 24.90 -23.93
CA LEU A 404 21.18 23.66 -23.71
C LEU A 404 20.84 22.62 -24.81
N ASP A 405 19.76 22.78 -25.58
CA ASP A 405 19.22 21.80 -26.54
C ASP A 405 19.52 22.12 -28.02
N GLY A 406 19.91 23.37 -28.30
CA GLY A 406 20.40 23.85 -29.60
C GLY A 406 19.33 24.41 -30.54
N SER A 407 18.11 24.60 -30.06
CA SER A 407 17.06 25.46 -30.59
C SER A 407 17.21 26.93 -30.09
N VAL A 408 16.08 27.63 -29.93
CA VAL A 408 16.01 28.99 -29.41
C VAL A 408 15.33 28.88 -28.04
N THR A 409 15.92 29.35 -26.94
CA THR A 409 15.34 29.20 -25.57
C THR A 409 13.89 29.71 -25.49
N ASP A 410 12.96 29.05 -24.78
CA ASP A 410 11.63 29.65 -24.55
C ASP A 410 11.73 30.81 -23.55
N VAL A 411 10.81 31.77 -23.65
CA VAL A 411 10.73 32.87 -22.68
C VAL A 411 10.01 32.42 -21.41
N GLY A 412 10.64 32.65 -20.25
CA GLY A 412 10.07 32.39 -18.92
C GLY A 412 10.71 31.22 -18.16
N ALA A 413 10.16 30.93 -16.97
CA ALA A 413 10.68 29.98 -15.98
C ALA A 413 10.92 28.54 -16.49
N PHE A 414 10.24 28.15 -17.56
CA PHE A 414 10.20 26.76 -18.03
C PHE A 414 10.88 26.56 -19.39
N GLY A 415 11.78 27.48 -19.79
CA GLY A 415 12.21 27.60 -21.18
C GLY A 415 13.61 27.14 -21.56
N ALA A 416 14.36 26.49 -20.68
CA ALA A 416 15.79 26.23 -20.89
C ALA A 416 16.21 24.75 -20.82
N GLU A 417 15.35 23.81 -21.16
CA GLU A 417 15.64 22.41 -20.89
C GLU A 417 15.73 21.52 -22.16
N PRO A 418 16.89 20.89 -22.41
CA PRO A 418 17.03 19.82 -23.40
C PRO A 418 16.40 18.56 -22.87
N GLY A 419 15.46 18.01 -23.62
CA GLY A 419 15.02 16.64 -23.38
C GLY A 419 14.26 16.43 -22.08
N VAL A 420 13.69 17.50 -21.49
CA VAL A 420 12.75 17.41 -20.35
C VAL A 420 11.31 17.69 -20.73
N ASP A 421 11.06 17.95 -22.01
CA ASP A 421 9.73 17.89 -22.60
C ASP A 421 9.28 16.41 -22.74
N TYR A 422 9.51 15.61 -21.68
CA TYR A 422 9.00 14.26 -21.46
C TYR A 422 8.45 14.07 -20.03
N TRP A 423 8.70 14.98 -19.06
CA TRP A 423 8.38 14.72 -17.64
C TRP A 423 7.03 15.23 -17.14
N PHE A 424 6.26 15.89 -17.99
CA PHE A 424 4.91 16.40 -17.68
C PHE A 424 3.92 16.09 -18.81
N TYR A 425 4.29 15.12 -19.64
CA TYR A 425 3.40 14.51 -20.60
C TYR A 425 2.62 13.42 -19.88
N ASP A 426 1.41 13.28 -20.37
CA ASP A 426 0.49 12.17 -20.14
C ASP A 426 0.24 11.74 -21.59
N ASP A 427 1.23 11.05 -22.17
CA ASP A 427 1.33 10.85 -23.62
C ASP A 427 0.24 9.89 -24.13
N ASP A 428 -0.23 8.99 -23.27
CA ASP A 428 -1.34 8.08 -23.51
C ASP A 428 -2.71 8.57 -22.98
N ALA A 429 -2.74 9.65 -22.19
CA ALA A 429 -3.94 10.30 -21.65
C ALA A 429 -4.68 9.51 -20.53
N ASP A 430 -3.96 8.76 -19.71
CA ASP A 430 -4.49 8.02 -18.55
C ASP A 430 -4.67 8.86 -17.27
N GLY A 431 -4.09 10.06 -17.26
CA GLY A 431 -4.19 11.02 -16.16
C GLY A 431 -3.06 10.96 -15.15
N PHE A 432 -2.10 10.08 -15.33
CA PHE A 432 -0.78 10.13 -14.72
C PHE A 432 0.19 10.81 -15.68
N ILE A 433 1.28 11.35 -15.14
CA ILE A 433 2.32 11.96 -15.96
C ILE A 433 3.55 11.08 -15.86
N TYR A 434 4.42 11.07 -16.87
CA TYR A 434 5.69 10.34 -16.91
C TYR A 434 6.47 10.25 -15.58
N LEU A 435 6.44 11.29 -14.73
CA LEU A 435 7.14 11.25 -13.44
C LEU A 435 6.60 10.18 -12.47
N TYR A 436 5.32 9.87 -12.59
CA TYR A 436 4.59 8.89 -11.80
C TYR A 436 4.20 7.65 -12.62
N ASP A 437 4.30 7.72 -13.94
CA ASP A 437 3.98 6.64 -14.87
C ASP A 437 5.27 5.91 -15.32
N CYS A 438 5.30 4.60 -15.12
CA CYS A 438 6.43 3.76 -15.47
C CYS A 438 6.50 3.38 -16.97
N ASP A 439 5.43 3.59 -17.75
CA ASP A 439 5.36 3.44 -19.21
C ASP A 439 4.34 4.44 -19.83
N ASP A 440 4.67 5.74 -19.82
CA ASP A 440 3.86 6.90 -20.30
C ASP A 440 3.38 6.83 -21.78
N ASP A 441 3.71 5.76 -22.50
CA ASP A 441 3.24 5.44 -23.86
C ASP A 441 2.07 4.41 -23.85
N ASP A 442 1.67 3.88 -22.69
CA ASP A 442 0.75 2.75 -22.51
C ASP A 442 -0.30 2.98 -21.39
N TYR A 443 -1.49 3.41 -21.79
CA TYR A 443 -2.64 3.77 -20.92
C TYR A 443 -3.01 2.76 -19.82
N ASP A 444 -2.64 1.49 -19.99
CA ASP A 444 -2.94 0.42 -19.03
C ASP A 444 -1.80 0.20 -18.00
N VAL A 445 -0.74 1.02 -18.02
CA VAL A 445 0.42 0.97 -17.10
C VAL A 445 0.55 2.31 -16.37
N ASN A 446 0.15 2.36 -15.10
CA ASN A 446 0.22 3.57 -14.27
C ASN A 446 -0.08 3.27 -12.79
N PRO A 447 0.21 4.18 -11.84
CA PRO A 447 -0.06 3.99 -10.41
C PRO A 447 -1.50 3.70 -9.98
N GLY A 448 -2.47 3.82 -10.88
CA GLY A 448 -3.87 3.48 -10.64
C GLY A 448 -4.33 2.20 -11.33
N ALA A 449 -3.45 1.54 -12.09
CA ALA A 449 -3.74 0.32 -12.81
C ALA A 449 -3.81 -0.88 -11.85
N THR A 450 -4.24 -2.02 -12.39
CA THR A 450 -4.25 -3.30 -11.66
C THR A 450 -3.21 -4.19 -12.31
N GLU A 451 -2.36 -4.81 -11.51
CA GLU A 451 -1.33 -5.71 -12.00
C GLU A 451 -1.91 -6.92 -12.72
N VAL A 452 -1.33 -7.27 -13.87
CA VAL A 452 -1.75 -8.40 -14.71
C VAL A 452 -0.54 -9.20 -15.22
N CYS A 453 -0.79 -10.44 -15.64
CA CYS A 453 0.25 -11.34 -16.12
C CYS A 453 0.75 -11.01 -17.54
N ASP A 454 1.51 -9.93 -17.70
CA ASP A 454 2.07 -9.49 -18.97
C ASP A 454 3.60 -9.27 -18.95
N GLY A 455 4.26 -9.45 -17.80
CA GLY A 455 5.69 -9.26 -17.61
C GLY A 455 6.13 -7.80 -17.51
N LYS A 456 5.19 -6.87 -17.31
CA LYS A 456 5.43 -5.47 -16.94
C LYS A 456 5.06 -5.26 -15.47
N ASP A 457 5.44 -4.09 -14.96
CA ASP A 457 4.95 -3.53 -13.71
C ASP A 457 3.83 -2.58 -14.13
N ASN A 458 2.58 -3.02 -14.06
CA ASN A 458 1.43 -2.26 -14.53
C ASN A 458 1.05 -1.15 -13.57
N ASP A 459 1.23 -1.33 -12.26
CA ASP A 459 0.84 -0.34 -11.24
C ASP A 459 1.99 0.50 -10.66
N CYS A 460 3.18 0.35 -11.23
CA CYS A 460 4.38 1.15 -10.97
C CYS A 460 4.86 1.10 -9.51
N ASP A 461 4.66 -0.01 -8.81
CA ASP A 461 5.09 -0.23 -7.42
C ASP A 461 6.45 -0.96 -7.30
N PHE A 462 7.06 -1.30 -8.44
CA PHE A 462 8.31 -2.06 -8.61
C PHE A 462 8.21 -3.57 -8.38
N LEU A 463 7.02 -4.13 -8.25
CA LEU A 463 6.74 -5.55 -8.29
C LEU A 463 6.20 -5.91 -9.68
N ILE A 464 6.40 -7.15 -10.10
CA ILE A 464 6.03 -7.63 -11.46
C ILE A 464 5.40 -9.01 -11.31
N ASP A 465 4.24 -9.21 -11.92
CA ASP A 465 3.52 -10.47 -12.01
C ASP A 465 3.43 -11.16 -10.61
N ASP A 466 3.91 -12.41 -10.49
CA ASP A 466 3.87 -13.23 -9.26
C ASP A 466 4.63 -12.62 -8.05
N ALA A 467 5.41 -11.55 -8.24
CA ALA A 467 6.08 -10.86 -7.15
C ALA A 467 5.18 -9.80 -6.48
N ASP A 468 4.09 -9.43 -7.12
CA ASP A 468 3.12 -8.46 -6.64
C ASP A 468 1.94 -9.14 -5.91
N ASN A 469 1.55 -8.58 -4.77
CA ASN A 469 0.41 -9.06 -3.99
C ASN A 469 -0.94 -8.52 -4.51
N ASP A 470 -0.94 -7.45 -5.31
CA ASP A 470 -2.14 -6.85 -5.90
C ASP A 470 -2.46 -7.42 -7.31
N LEU A 471 -1.71 -8.46 -7.72
CA LEU A 471 -1.89 -9.21 -8.97
C LEU A 471 -3.33 -9.70 -9.18
N SER A 472 -3.93 -9.33 -10.32
CA SER A 472 -5.17 -9.90 -10.80
C SER A 472 -4.91 -11.03 -11.81
N ALA A 473 -4.78 -12.25 -11.30
CA ALA A 473 -4.52 -13.44 -12.11
C ALA A 473 -5.49 -14.60 -11.82
N THR A 474 -5.14 -15.80 -12.29
CA THR A 474 -5.95 -17.00 -12.06
C THR A 474 -5.68 -17.51 -10.65
N SER A 475 -6.76 -17.85 -9.95
CA SER A 475 -6.73 -18.54 -8.66
C SER A 475 -6.37 -20.00 -8.88
N TYR A 476 -5.42 -20.50 -8.11
CA TYR A 476 -5.06 -21.90 -8.08
C TYR A 476 -5.20 -22.48 -6.66
N TYR A 477 -5.65 -23.72 -6.60
CA TYR A 477 -5.95 -24.48 -5.40
C TYR A 477 -4.99 -25.67 -5.32
N PRO A 478 -4.54 -26.07 -4.12
CA PRO A 478 -3.63 -27.19 -3.97
C PRO A 478 -4.31 -28.49 -4.43
N ASP A 479 -3.56 -29.32 -5.17
CA ASP A 479 -3.95 -30.66 -5.63
C ASP A 479 -2.94 -31.64 -5.01
N VAL A 480 -3.20 -32.05 -3.75
CA VAL A 480 -2.26 -32.80 -2.91
C VAL A 480 -2.22 -34.28 -3.30
N ASP A 481 -3.33 -34.84 -3.73
CA ASP A 481 -3.43 -36.25 -4.11
C ASP A 481 -3.15 -36.53 -5.61
N GLY A 482 -3.17 -35.49 -6.45
CA GLY A 482 -2.81 -35.51 -7.86
C GLY A 482 -3.92 -35.95 -8.80
N ASP A 483 -5.20 -35.81 -8.42
CA ASP A 483 -6.35 -36.20 -9.23
C ASP A 483 -6.85 -35.15 -10.24
N SER A 484 -6.22 -33.96 -10.21
CA SER A 484 -6.51 -32.78 -11.04
C SER A 484 -7.73 -31.96 -10.62
N PHE A 485 -8.21 -32.14 -9.39
CA PHE A 485 -9.08 -31.22 -8.69
C PHE A 485 -8.33 -30.65 -7.48
N GLY A 486 -8.69 -29.43 -7.09
CA GLY A 486 -8.01 -28.72 -6.01
C GLY A 486 -8.90 -28.54 -4.80
N ASP A 487 -8.28 -28.52 -3.63
CA ASP A 487 -8.92 -28.39 -2.32
C ASP A 487 -9.78 -27.12 -2.22
N ILE A 488 -11.09 -27.29 -2.07
CA ILE A 488 -12.03 -26.19 -1.86
C ILE A 488 -11.79 -25.42 -0.55
N ASP A 489 -11.24 -26.09 0.47
CA ASP A 489 -10.91 -25.52 1.77
C ASP A 489 -9.43 -25.05 1.86
N GLY A 490 -8.67 -25.23 0.77
CA GLY A 490 -7.26 -24.89 0.65
C GLY A 490 -6.99 -23.38 0.62
N GLU A 491 -5.78 -22.98 1.02
CA GLU A 491 -5.33 -21.59 0.83
C GLU A 491 -5.06 -21.33 -0.65
N GLU A 492 -5.98 -20.62 -1.30
CA GLU A 492 -5.88 -20.14 -2.68
C GLU A 492 -4.60 -19.33 -2.90
N ILE A 493 -3.92 -19.57 -4.03
CA ILE A 493 -2.82 -18.75 -4.52
C ILE A 493 -3.20 -18.13 -5.87
N ILE A 494 -3.06 -16.81 -5.97
CA ILE A 494 -3.19 -16.09 -7.23
C ILE A 494 -1.81 -16.08 -7.91
N ALA A 495 -1.73 -16.60 -9.14
CA ALA A 495 -0.48 -16.66 -9.88
C ALA A 495 -0.70 -16.58 -11.40
N CYS A 496 0.34 -16.25 -12.14
CA CYS A 496 0.31 -16.20 -13.60
C CYS A 496 0.34 -17.58 -14.25
N GLN A 497 0.93 -18.55 -13.58
CA GLN A 497 0.96 -19.95 -14.00
C GLN A 497 0.76 -20.84 -12.78
N ALA A 498 0.10 -21.99 -12.99
CA ALA A 498 -0.12 -22.97 -11.94
C ALA A 498 1.21 -23.33 -11.23
N PRO A 499 1.31 -23.12 -9.91
CA PRO A 499 2.41 -23.66 -9.13
C PRO A 499 2.48 -25.20 -9.19
N GLU A 500 3.58 -25.78 -8.72
CA GLU A 500 3.70 -27.24 -8.64
C GLU A 500 2.71 -27.80 -7.60
N ASN A 501 1.88 -28.77 -8.01
CA ASN A 501 0.77 -29.36 -7.23
C ASN A 501 -0.39 -28.38 -6.93
N TYR A 502 -0.71 -27.52 -7.90
CA TYR A 502 -1.85 -26.61 -7.83
C TYR A 502 -2.63 -26.66 -9.16
N ILE A 503 -3.96 -26.50 -9.12
CA ILE A 503 -4.86 -26.54 -10.28
C ILE A 503 -5.91 -25.42 -10.21
N ASP A 504 -6.50 -25.02 -11.33
CA ASP A 504 -7.46 -23.92 -11.46
C ASP A 504 -8.93 -24.33 -11.26
N ASP A 505 -9.14 -25.45 -10.57
CA ASP A 505 -10.44 -26.04 -10.26
C ASP A 505 -10.51 -26.36 -8.75
N ASP A 506 -11.40 -25.70 -8.01
CA ASP A 506 -11.57 -25.82 -6.56
C ASP A 506 -12.63 -26.86 -6.16
N SER A 507 -12.94 -27.82 -7.03
CA SER A 507 -14.08 -28.70 -6.84
C SER A 507 -13.78 -29.97 -6.03
N ASP A 508 -12.58 -30.12 -5.45
CA ASP A 508 -12.26 -31.29 -4.62
C ASP A 508 -12.79 -31.13 -3.19
N CYS A 509 -13.49 -32.15 -2.71
CA CYS A 509 -14.02 -32.25 -1.35
C CYS A 509 -13.16 -33.13 -0.41
N ASP A 510 -12.18 -33.90 -0.92
CA ASP A 510 -11.18 -34.63 -0.13
C ASP A 510 -9.80 -34.69 -0.82
N ASP A 511 -9.01 -33.64 -0.62
CA ASP A 511 -7.65 -33.47 -1.16
C ASP A 511 -6.60 -34.48 -0.60
N GLU A 512 -6.99 -35.41 0.29
CA GLU A 512 -6.13 -36.51 0.71
C GLU A 512 -6.35 -37.82 -0.09
N THR A 513 -7.42 -37.90 -0.91
CA THR A 513 -7.90 -39.15 -1.50
C THR A 513 -8.27 -39.06 -2.99
N TYR A 514 -7.32 -39.45 -3.87
CA TYR A 514 -7.45 -39.45 -5.35
C TYR A 514 -8.75 -40.04 -5.96
N ALA A 515 -9.48 -40.86 -5.19
CA ALA A 515 -10.71 -41.50 -5.63
C ALA A 515 -11.98 -40.69 -5.32
N ILE A 516 -11.88 -39.60 -4.55
CA ILE A 516 -12.97 -38.74 -4.15
C ILE A 516 -12.77 -37.41 -4.88
N ASN A 517 -13.62 -37.13 -5.86
CA ASN A 517 -13.57 -35.93 -6.69
C ASN A 517 -14.83 -35.82 -7.57
N PRO A 518 -15.10 -34.68 -8.21
CA PRO A 518 -16.24 -34.47 -9.10
C PRO A 518 -16.48 -35.48 -10.23
N ASN A 519 -15.48 -36.28 -10.59
CA ASN A 519 -15.59 -37.31 -11.63
C ASN A 519 -15.71 -38.73 -11.08
N ALA A 520 -15.63 -38.91 -9.76
CA ALA A 520 -15.81 -40.20 -9.13
C ALA A 520 -17.26 -40.68 -9.28
N SER A 521 -17.46 -41.98 -9.09
CA SER A 521 -18.80 -42.54 -8.95
C SER A 521 -19.06 -42.71 -7.47
N GLU A 522 -20.24 -42.31 -7.03
CA GLU A 522 -20.67 -42.52 -5.66
C GLU A 522 -20.80 -44.01 -5.37
N ILE A 523 -20.28 -44.45 -4.23
CA ILE A 523 -20.32 -45.85 -3.78
C ILE A 523 -20.83 -45.93 -2.34
N CYS A 524 -21.32 -47.11 -1.94
CA CYS A 524 -21.81 -47.34 -0.58
C CYS A 524 -20.69 -47.41 0.48
N ASP A 525 -20.08 -46.26 0.82
CA ASP A 525 -19.07 -46.14 1.86
C ASP A 525 -19.33 -45.05 2.91
N GLY A 526 -20.38 -44.24 2.71
CA GLY A 526 -20.81 -43.19 3.63
C GLY A 526 -20.08 -41.85 3.50
N GLU A 527 -19.26 -41.68 2.46
CA GLU A 527 -18.59 -40.43 2.10
C GLU A 527 -19.15 -39.92 0.76
N ASP A 528 -19.14 -38.61 0.53
CA ASP A 528 -19.53 -38.01 -0.76
C ASP A 528 -18.35 -38.16 -1.73
N ASN A 529 -18.35 -39.21 -2.54
CA ASN A 529 -17.22 -39.53 -3.40
C ASN A 529 -17.17 -38.61 -4.62
N ASN A 530 -18.32 -38.16 -5.14
CA ASN A 530 -18.39 -37.35 -6.36
C ASN A 530 -18.49 -35.83 -6.08
N CYS A 531 -18.38 -35.42 -4.83
CA CYS A 531 -18.37 -34.03 -4.36
C CYS A 531 -19.59 -33.20 -4.83
N ASP A 532 -20.77 -33.82 -4.97
CA ASP A 532 -21.98 -33.13 -5.42
C ASP A 532 -22.91 -32.70 -4.25
N GLY A 533 -22.57 -33.13 -3.03
CA GLY A 533 -23.25 -32.82 -1.78
C GLY A 533 -24.31 -33.85 -1.37
N GLU A 534 -24.48 -34.94 -2.11
CA GLU A 534 -25.31 -36.10 -1.74
C GLU A 534 -24.41 -37.29 -1.37
N THR A 535 -24.94 -38.27 -0.62
CA THR A 535 -24.15 -39.42 -0.12
C THR A 535 -24.97 -40.70 -0.20
N ASP A 536 -24.36 -41.81 -0.60
CA ASP A 536 -24.97 -43.15 -0.63
C ASP A 536 -26.38 -43.16 -1.28
N ASP A 537 -27.40 -43.61 -0.55
CA ASP A 537 -28.79 -43.75 -1.01
C ASP A 537 -29.50 -42.40 -1.26
N ASP A 538 -28.91 -41.30 -0.80
CA ASP A 538 -29.42 -39.95 -1.07
C ASP A 538 -28.92 -39.41 -2.43
N ASP A 539 -27.91 -40.02 -3.05
CA ASP A 539 -27.35 -39.64 -4.36
C ASP A 539 -27.97 -40.46 -5.51
N ASP A 540 -28.48 -39.76 -6.52
CA ASP A 540 -29.08 -40.34 -7.72
C ASP A 540 -28.05 -41.03 -8.68
N ASP A 541 -26.77 -40.69 -8.57
CA ASP A 541 -25.63 -41.20 -9.35
C ASP A 541 -24.90 -42.37 -8.66
N LEU A 542 -25.42 -42.88 -7.53
CA LEU A 542 -24.92 -44.07 -6.81
C LEU A 542 -24.67 -45.27 -7.75
N ASP A 543 -23.43 -45.78 -7.73
CA ASP A 543 -23.08 -47.03 -8.40
C ASP A 543 -23.67 -48.23 -7.64
N LEU A 544 -24.82 -48.70 -8.14
CA LEU A 544 -25.54 -49.86 -7.62
C LEU A 544 -24.76 -51.19 -7.69
N ASP A 545 -23.58 -51.25 -8.29
CA ASP A 545 -22.70 -52.43 -8.15
C ASP A 545 -21.94 -52.45 -6.81
N SER A 546 -21.88 -51.31 -6.10
CA SER A 546 -21.38 -51.21 -4.72
C SER A 546 -22.45 -51.49 -3.65
N ALA A 547 -23.73 -51.45 -4.05
CA ALA A 547 -24.88 -51.63 -3.15
C ALA A 547 -25.17 -53.11 -2.82
N TYR A 548 -25.85 -53.33 -1.70
CA TYR A 548 -26.26 -54.65 -1.22
C TYR A 548 -27.61 -55.04 -1.81
N ASP A 549 -27.83 -56.33 -2.10
CA ASP A 549 -29.14 -56.83 -2.48
C ASP A 549 -30.00 -57.06 -1.23
N TRP A 550 -31.13 -56.36 -1.14
CA TRP A 550 -32.09 -56.46 -0.06
C TRP A 550 -33.34 -57.20 -0.52
N TYR A 551 -33.77 -58.17 0.28
CA TYR A 551 -34.96 -58.98 0.03
C TYR A 551 -35.95 -58.79 1.17
N ARG A 552 -37.22 -58.60 0.86
CA ARG A 552 -38.25 -58.41 1.87
C ARG A 552 -38.49 -59.72 2.62
N ASP A 553 -38.40 -59.67 3.94
CA ASP A 553 -38.73 -60.72 4.90
C ASP A 553 -39.93 -60.23 5.74
N LYS A 554 -41.14 -60.53 5.28
CA LYS A 554 -42.36 -59.96 5.85
C LYS A 554 -42.86 -60.71 7.08
N ASP A 555 -42.58 -62.00 7.21
CA ASP A 555 -42.99 -62.80 8.36
C ASP A 555 -41.89 -62.97 9.43
N GLY A 556 -40.67 -62.54 9.10
CA GLY A 556 -39.55 -62.38 10.02
C GLY A 556 -38.78 -63.67 10.30
N ASP A 557 -38.80 -64.64 9.38
CA ASP A 557 -38.10 -65.92 9.52
C ASP A 557 -36.63 -65.90 9.12
N GLY A 558 -36.18 -64.77 8.55
CA GLY A 558 -34.80 -64.56 8.14
C GLY A 558 -34.52 -64.97 6.70
N TYR A 559 -35.53 -65.30 5.90
CA TYR A 559 -35.39 -65.54 4.46
C TYR A 559 -36.22 -64.53 3.68
N GLY A 560 -35.60 -63.87 2.70
CA GLY A 560 -36.27 -62.87 1.89
C GLY A 560 -36.89 -63.45 0.62
N ASN A 561 -37.95 -62.80 0.14
CA ASN A 561 -38.64 -63.14 -1.09
C ASN A 561 -37.85 -62.69 -2.34
N ASP A 562 -37.41 -63.63 -3.18
CA ASP A 562 -36.64 -63.40 -4.42
C ASP A 562 -37.26 -62.37 -5.38
N ASN A 563 -38.58 -62.19 -5.34
CA ASN A 563 -39.29 -61.26 -6.24
C ASN A 563 -39.27 -59.81 -5.75
N THR A 564 -38.65 -59.54 -4.60
CA THR A 564 -38.63 -58.23 -3.94
C THR A 564 -37.26 -57.58 -3.91
N ALA A 565 -36.28 -58.18 -4.60
CA ALA A 565 -34.91 -57.70 -4.69
C ALA A 565 -34.85 -56.21 -5.03
N THR A 566 -34.19 -55.44 -4.17
CA THR A 566 -33.86 -54.04 -4.39
C THR A 566 -32.42 -53.80 -3.93
N ARG A 567 -31.74 -52.86 -4.58
CA ARG A 567 -30.36 -52.48 -4.20
C ARG A 567 -30.36 -51.15 -3.49
N ALA A 568 -29.62 -51.08 -2.39
CA ALA A 568 -29.43 -49.88 -1.57
C ALA A 568 -28.22 -50.10 -0.64
N CYS A 569 -27.61 -49.02 -0.18
CA CYS A 569 -26.53 -49.03 0.81
C CYS A 569 -27.08 -49.42 2.19
N LEU A 570 -28.28 -48.92 2.53
CA LEU A 570 -28.99 -49.21 3.77
C LEU A 570 -30.27 -50.01 3.51
N PRO A 571 -30.78 -50.75 4.52
CA PRO A 571 -32.05 -51.45 4.38
C PRO A 571 -33.19 -50.48 4.04
N PRO A 572 -33.97 -50.73 2.98
CA PRO A 572 -35.08 -49.85 2.57
C PRO A 572 -36.16 -49.67 3.66
N ASP A 573 -36.40 -50.70 4.46
CA ASP A 573 -37.28 -50.71 5.63
C ASP A 573 -36.85 -51.84 6.58
N VAL A 574 -37.44 -51.91 7.77
CA VAL A 574 -37.13 -52.90 8.82
C VAL A 574 -37.49 -54.34 8.45
N ASP A 575 -38.27 -54.54 7.39
CA ASP A 575 -38.70 -55.85 6.89
C ASP A 575 -37.88 -56.31 5.66
N TYR A 576 -36.65 -55.84 5.51
CA TYR A 576 -35.70 -56.29 4.49
C TYR A 576 -34.46 -56.94 5.13
N ILE A 577 -33.96 -58.01 4.50
CA ILE A 577 -32.75 -58.73 4.90
C ILE A 577 -31.72 -58.73 3.76
N GLU A 578 -30.45 -58.59 4.14
CA GLU A 578 -29.30 -58.51 3.24
C GLU A 578 -28.91 -59.90 2.73
N ASP A 579 -28.82 -60.08 1.41
CA ASP A 579 -28.25 -61.25 0.72
C ASP A 579 -28.80 -62.65 1.10
N ILE A 580 -29.90 -62.74 1.84
CA ILE A 580 -30.56 -64.00 2.22
C ILE A 580 -31.89 -64.13 1.48
N THR A 581 -32.01 -65.19 0.68
CA THR A 581 -33.05 -65.38 -0.36
C THR A 581 -33.65 -66.78 -0.28
N GLY A 582 -34.71 -67.03 -1.05
CA GLY A 582 -35.30 -68.36 -1.24
C GLY A 582 -36.61 -68.60 -0.48
N ASP A 583 -37.18 -67.57 0.15
CA ASP A 583 -38.49 -67.70 0.79
C ASP A 583 -39.61 -67.85 -0.27
N CYS A 584 -40.22 -69.03 -0.29
CA CYS A 584 -41.32 -69.37 -1.18
C CYS A 584 -42.69 -68.94 -0.64
N ASN A 585 -42.80 -68.51 0.62
CA ASN A 585 -44.02 -67.98 1.23
C ASN A 585 -43.78 -66.93 2.33
N ASP A 586 -43.52 -65.70 1.88
CA ASP A 586 -43.38 -64.42 2.60
C ASP A 586 -44.61 -63.95 3.42
N ASN A 587 -45.45 -64.87 3.88
CA ASN A 587 -46.52 -64.61 4.85
C ASN A 587 -46.60 -65.72 5.92
N ASN A 588 -45.69 -66.69 5.89
CA ASN A 588 -45.67 -67.80 6.79
C ASN A 588 -44.24 -68.17 7.22
N PHE A 589 -43.87 -67.71 8.41
CA PHE A 589 -42.60 -67.98 9.10
C PHE A 589 -42.18 -69.45 9.17
N ASP A 590 -43.12 -70.39 9.04
CA ASP A 590 -42.84 -71.84 9.09
C ASP A 590 -42.49 -72.44 7.70
N ILE A 591 -42.50 -71.65 6.61
CA ILE A 591 -42.20 -72.08 5.24
C ILE A 591 -41.03 -71.26 4.71
N ASN A 592 -39.83 -71.85 4.69
CA ASN A 592 -38.59 -71.23 4.26
C ASN A 592 -37.53 -72.30 3.96
N PRO A 593 -36.40 -71.95 3.33
CA PRO A 593 -35.32 -72.88 3.00
C PRO A 593 -34.78 -73.78 4.13
N GLU A 594 -34.99 -73.42 5.40
CA GLU A 594 -34.56 -74.20 6.57
C GLU A 594 -35.69 -75.00 7.24
N ALA A 595 -36.93 -74.86 6.78
CA ALA A 595 -38.05 -75.61 7.30
C ALA A 595 -37.87 -77.11 7.04
N ILE A 596 -38.55 -77.92 7.85
CA ILE A 596 -38.58 -79.37 7.66
C ILE A 596 -39.84 -79.69 6.86
N GLU A 597 -39.70 -80.46 5.79
CA GLU A 597 -40.82 -80.90 4.98
C GLU A 597 -41.75 -81.84 5.77
N ILE A 598 -43.05 -81.58 5.72
CA ILE A 598 -44.08 -82.35 6.45
C ILE A 598 -45.27 -82.67 5.54
N CYS A 599 -46.03 -83.73 5.90
CA CYS A 599 -47.25 -84.07 5.16
C CYS A 599 -48.38 -83.03 5.36
N ASP A 600 -48.60 -82.10 4.41
CA ASP A 600 -49.47 -80.94 4.64
C ASP A 600 -50.28 -80.37 3.44
N GLU A 601 -50.83 -81.22 2.57
CA GLU A 601 -51.60 -80.84 1.36
C GLU A 601 -50.77 -80.33 0.16
N ASP A 602 -49.54 -80.86 0.02
CA ASP A 602 -48.61 -80.62 -1.10
C ASP A 602 -47.99 -79.20 -1.03
N ILE A 603 -47.73 -78.71 0.18
CA ILE A 603 -46.97 -77.47 0.38
C ILE A 603 -45.50 -77.86 0.46
N ASP A 604 -44.68 -77.19 -0.34
CA ASP A 604 -43.22 -77.25 -0.23
C ASP A 604 -42.80 -76.36 0.94
N ASN A 605 -42.52 -76.97 2.10
CA ASN A 605 -42.20 -76.22 3.32
C ASN A 605 -40.77 -75.69 3.28
N ASN A 606 -39.83 -76.49 2.76
CA ASN A 606 -38.41 -76.17 2.73
C ASN A 606 -37.96 -75.42 1.46
N CYS A 607 -38.91 -75.03 0.61
CA CYS A 607 -38.72 -74.26 -0.61
C CYS A 607 -37.71 -74.89 -1.60
N ASP A 608 -37.54 -76.21 -1.59
CA ASP A 608 -36.56 -76.92 -2.45
C ASP A 608 -37.16 -77.35 -3.82
N GLY A 609 -38.47 -77.15 -3.99
CA GLY A 609 -39.25 -77.49 -5.17
C GLY A 609 -39.91 -78.86 -5.13
N LEU A 610 -39.81 -79.60 -4.02
CA LEU A 610 -40.46 -80.88 -3.77
C LEU A 610 -41.44 -80.74 -2.59
N ALA A 611 -42.43 -81.64 -2.51
CA ALA A 611 -43.39 -81.62 -1.42
C ALA A 611 -43.85 -83.04 -1.07
N ASN A 612 -44.21 -83.26 0.19
CA ASN A 612 -44.75 -84.52 0.70
C ASN A 612 -43.89 -85.75 0.29
N ASP A 613 -44.54 -86.78 -0.28
CA ASP A 613 -43.92 -88.04 -0.67
C ASP A 613 -42.96 -87.90 -1.88
N ASP A 614 -42.94 -86.75 -2.54
CA ASP A 614 -41.99 -86.44 -3.62
C ASP A 614 -40.68 -85.82 -3.08
N ASP A 615 -40.63 -85.42 -1.80
CA ASP A 615 -39.43 -84.93 -1.12
C ASP A 615 -38.77 -86.06 -0.29
N ASP A 616 -37.45 -86.23 -0.48
CA ASP A 616 -36.65 -87.20 0.25
C ASP A 616 -36.33 -86.75 1.70
N ASP A 617 -36.45 -85.45 2.01
CA ASP A 617 -36.23 -84.84 3.33
C ASP A 617 -37.51 -84.79 4.20
N LEU A 618 -38.62 -85.38 3.72
CA LEU A 618 -39.89 -85.51 4.42
C LEU A 618 -39.72 -86.10 5.85
N ASP A 619 -40.18 -85.35 6.85
CA ASP A 619 -40.30 -85.87 8.21
C ASP A 619 -41.45 -86.89 8.30
N LEU A 620 -41.08 -88.17 8.23
CA LEU A 620 -41.98 -89.32 8.35
C LEU A 620 -42.77 -89.38 9.67
N THR A 621 -42.47 -88.55 10.68
CA THR A 621 -43.34 -88.44 11.86
C THR A 621 -44.69 -87.78 11.56
N SER A 622 -44.76 -86.96 10.50
CA SER A 622 -45.99 -86.37 9.96
C SER A 622 -46.80 -87.34 9.06
N ALA A 623 -46.15 -88.40 8.57
CA ALA A 623 -46.73 -89.35 7.62
C ALA A 623 -47.72 -90.35 8.23
N LYS A 624 -48.69 -90.80 7.42
CA LYS A 624 -49.66 -91.83 7.81
C LYS A 624 -49.05 -93.22 7.63
N ARG A 625 -49.52 -94.16 8.44
CA ARG A 625 -49.14 -95.57 8.34
C ARG A 625 -50.07 -96.30 7.39
N TRP A 626 -49.48 -97.06 6.47
CA TRP A 626 -50.17 -97.84 5.46
C TRP A 626 -49.73 -99.31 5.54
N TYR A 627 -50.70 -100.20 5.50
CA TYR A 627 -50.54 -101.66 5.64
C TYR A 627 -50.87 -102.34 4.31
N PRO A 628 -50.10 -103.35 3.87
CA PRO A 628 -50.35 -103.99 2.59
C PRO A 628 -51.70 -104.71 2.60
N ASP A 629 -52.44 -104.60 1.50
CA ASP A 629 -53.73 -105.25 1.23
C ASP A 629 -53.57 -106.05 -0.06
N THR A 630 -53.19 -107.32 0.12
CA THR A 630 -52.74 -108.17 -0.99
C THR A 630 -53.91 -108.72 -1.78
N ASP A 631 -55.01 -109.05 -1.10
CA ASP A 631 -56.19 -109.65 -1.71
C ASP A 631 -57.26 -108.63 -2.15
N LYS A 632 -57.14 -107.37 -1.69
CA LYS A 632 -57.90 -106.19 -2.09
C LYS A 632 -59.30 -106.14 -1.53
N ASP A 633 -59.45 -106.44 -0.26
CA ASP A 633 -60.71 -106.31 0.46
C ASP A 633 -60.80 -105.07 1.38
N ASP A 634 -59.82 -104.17 1.28
CA ASP A 634 -59.64 -102.91 2.03
C ASP A 634 -59.24 -103.07 3.51
N PHE A 635 -58.90 -104.27 3.98
CA PHE A 635 -58.25 -104.51 5.27
C PHE A 635 -56.81 -105.00 5.06
N GLY A 636 -55.84 -104.35 5.72
CA GLY A 636 -54.43 -104.66 5.51
C GLY A 636 -53.86 -105.65 6.53
N ASP A 637 -52.77 -106.34 6.17
CA ASP A 637 -52.05 -107.26 7.05
C ASP A 637 -51.38 -106.50 8.22
N PRO A 638 -51.76 -106.73 9.49
CA PRO A 638 -51.09 -106.15 10.65
C PRO A 638 -49.63 -106.59 10.81
N ASN A 639 -49.24 -107.69 10.17
CA ASN A 639 -47.88 -108.24 10.19
C ASN A 639 -47.08 -107.92 8.91
N GLY A 640 -47.70 -107.23 7.95
CA GLY A 640 -47.06 -106.78 6.73
C GLY A 640 -46.05 -105.65 6.96
N GLU A 641 -45.21 -105.40 5.95
CA GLU A 641 -44.26 -104.28 5.98
C GLU A 641 -45.01 -102.94 5.87
N VAL A 642 -45.03 -102.17 6.96
CA VAL A 642 -45.73 -100.88 7.04
C VAL A 642 -44.93 -99.80 6.31
N ILE A 643 -45.61 -99.05 5.44
CA ILE A 643 -45.05 -97.86 4.78
C ILE A 643 -45.57 -96.60 5.46
N TYR A 644 -44.69 -95.61 5.60
CA TYR A 644 -45.02 -94.25 6.01
C TYR A 644 -45.08 -93.40 4.74
N ALA A 645 -46.24 -92.80 4.48
CA ALA A 645 -46.45 -91.92 3.33
C ALA A 645 -47.59 -90.94 3.62
N CYS A 646 -47.53 -89.75 3.02
CA CYS A 646 -48.58 -88.74 3.09
C CYS A 646 -49.84 -89.22 2.37
N GLU A 647 -49.69 -89.79 1.18
CA GLU A 647 -50.75 -90.37 0.36
C GLU A 647 -50.85 -91.89 0.47
N LYS A 648 -52.02 -92.46 0.12
CA LYS A 648 -52.26 -93.93 0.14
C LYS A 648 -51.39 -94.63 -0.92
N PRO A 649 -50.39 -95.45 -0.54
CA PRO A 649 -49.63 -96.22 -1.51
C PRO A 649 -50.51 -97.29 -2.18
N LYS A 650 -50.18 -97.63 -3.41
CA LYS A 650 -50.96 -98.61 -4.19
C LYS A 650 -50.90 -100.01 -3.57
N ASN A 651 -52.07 -100.63 -3.38
CA ASN A 651 -52.26 -101.92 -2.68
C ASN A 651 -51.89 -101.88 -1.18
N TYR A 652 -51.99 -100.70 -0.57
CA TYR A 652 -51.94 -100.56 0.89
C TYR A 652 -53.20 -99.85 1.36
N VAL A 653 -53.62 -100.09 2.60
CA VAL A 653 -54.76 -99.45 3.27
C VAL A 653 -54.37 -99.05 4.68
N SER A 654 -55.09 -98.11 5.28
CA SER A 654 -54.74 -97.59 6.61
C SER A 654 -55.27 -98.47 7.75
N ASP A 655 -56.25 -99.33 7.46
CA ASP A 655 -56.80 -100.29 8.42
C ASP A 655 -55.95 -101.56 8.38
N ASN A 656 -55.54 -102.09 9.53
CA ASN A 656 -54.59 -103.21 9.62
C ASN A 656 -55.20 -104.46 10.25
N THR A 657 -56.51 -104.65 10.08
CA THR A 657 -57.24 -105.66 10.86
C THR A 657 -57.43 -106.99 10.15
N ASP A 658 -56.80 -107.22 8.98
CA ASP A 658 -56.91 -108.49 8.26
C ASP A 658 -56.05 -109.59 8.89
N CYS A 659 -56.67 -110.74 9.20
CA CYS A 659 -55.97 -111.88 9.80
C CYS A 659 -55.51 -112.93 8.78
N ASP A 660 -55.99 -112.87 7.53
CA ASP A 660 -55.55 -113.68 6.40
C ASP A 660 -55.62 -112.88 5.09
N ASP A 661 -54.65 -111.98 4.91
CA ASP A 661 -54.45 -111.08 3.75
C ASP A 661 -54.21 -111.80 2.41
N THR A 662 -54.46 -113.10 2.33
CA THR A 662 -54.40 -113.86 1.07
C THR A 662 -55.77 -114.31 0.59
N ASN A 663 -56.83 -113.97 1.31
CA ASN A 663 -58.16 -114.48 1.09
C ASN A 663 -59.26 -113.47 1.46
N THR A 664 -59.82 -112.81 0.43
CA THR A 664 -60.86 -111.78 0.54
C THR A 664 -62.14 -112.19 1.28
N ASP A 665 -62.34 -113.49 1.50
CA ASP A 665 -63.49 -114.03 2.23
C ASP A 665 -63.24 -114.15 3.75
N ILE A 666 -62.00 -113.89 4.23
CA ILE A 666 -61.59 -113.98 5.65
C ILE A 666 -61.09 -112.62 6.10
N ASN A 667 -62.02 -111.75 6.48
CA ASN A 667 -61.72 -110.43 7.00
C ASN A 667 -62.64 -110.08 8.20
N PRO A 668 -62.42 -108.95 8.89
CA PRO A 668 -63.20 -108.54 10.05
C PRO A 668 -64.71 -108.39 9.80
N GLU A 669 -65.14 -108.25 8.55
CA GLU A 669 -66.54 -108.12 8.15
C GLU A 669 -67.17 -109.44 7.65
N ALA A 670 -66.41 -110.53 7.57
CA ALA A 670 -66.88 -111.84 7.13
C ALA A 670 -67.83 -112.52 8.15
N ILE A 671 -68.83 -113.25 7.65
CA ILE A 671 -69.85 -113.92 8.48
C ILE A 671 -69.52 -115.42 8.62
N GLU A 672 -69.37 -115.90 9.87
CA GLU A 672 -69.06 -117.32 10.20
C GLU A 672 -70.14 -118.35 9.85
#